data_AF-A0AAE7BE75-F1
#
_entry.id   AF-A0AAE7BE75-F1
#
_cell.length_a   1.000
_cell.length_b   1.000
_cell.length_c   1.000
_cell.angle_alpha   90.00
_cell.angle_beta   90.00
_cell.angle_gamma   90.00
#
_symmetry.space_group_name_H-M   'P 1'
#
loop_
_entity.id
_entity.type
_entity.pdbx_description
1 polymer ?
#
loop_
_entity_poly.entity_id
_entity_poly.type
_entity_poly.pdbx_seq_one_letter_code
_entity_poly.pdbx_strand_id
1 'polypeptide(L)'
;MRFNLKSFFLLFLFISVLNADNNVDTLTLTKIKKLVQKEEEIAIAYKKYILEKGENPTNISSLLIDNYLPKGFSTINPFGKIISLIEDNKIESSLPEDMNLKSNLYDYYYSNKYRTYTKAPLKIKKDDKDNNDEVGILLSSKEKFIYSNKSKITTTKEDAKDKYFLDSKGVLHWYDASGKYKFSFDNELLLDESVTLLNDDGTVNTEYKNLVSDVSFAGMTVLHKNATSNTADEYIMIGSSNAVKVKQITRDIGKTIIQFTRRAGGMIINGDIYTWGNNANKITGIDIEKFTQGNGLAGSYKNFPVITGLVRAKVKTYNTSLDNQNYFSSPLRPKFIDFFSTVYHGTCGISTKGELYCGGVTADSTTSMYTQLDTNNQSNPKEMFYRSKYFDGTADKKATKIFANNQIWLILANTDVDANGNYQNGRIYRWGYDFAGFAGDGGKSYNNKNNPTEISVTENNTKVLFKDITYLLTIGYRKMAALSNNGNVYLWGLDNYYNYSCKQKINNTTVNLCSPLKVDSDIVFASIQGGLNAFVAKGEDEKYYKISQAWGKEVKVESVEELIKTNYDSQYDKDNDSELISVDFTSNGIVWINSKNKLKGDYYTSENESNPIFKDSISKIQWKKIKVIEDDNGMCGIDIYNQMYCWGIQSFYRSGYADGNTFMIPVFNTNLYDLDRDFLVAEGGDNYLTNMTSDEWTTNDSKKPFFIKYPTYIGGFNYEFIFK
;
A
#
# COMPACT_ATOMS: atom_id res chain seq x y z
N MET A 1 -20.30 -66.18 -39.89
CA MET A 1 -20.40 -64.74 -39.55
C MET A 1 -19.50 -63.97 -40.54
N ARG A 2 -20.03 -63.61 -41.71
CA ARG A 2 -19.27 -62.87 -42.74
C ARG A 2 -19.33 -61.39 -42.37
N PHE A 3 -18.28 -60.92 -41.70
CA PHE A 3 -18.14 -59.52 -41.33
C PHE A 3 -17.99 -58.64 -42.59
N ASN A 4 -18.74 -57.55 -42.63
CA ASN A 4 -18.86 -56.63 -43.75
C ASN A 4 -17.57 -55.79 -43.89
N LEU A 5 -16.54 -56.37 -44.49
CA LEU A 5 -15.27 -55.71 -44.80
C LEU A 5 -15.46 -54.47 -45.70
N LYS A 6 -16.54 -54.44 -46.50
CA LYS A 6 -16.89 -53.31 -47.38
C LYS A 6 -17.36 -52.05 -46.63
N SER A 7 -18.08 -52.20 -45.51
CA SER A 7 -18.54 -51.04 -44.73
C SER A 7 -17.41 -50.39 -43.94
N PHE A 8 -16.45 -51.17 -43.44
CA PHE A 8 -15.27 -50.64 -42.75
C PHE A 8 -14.32 -49.92 -43.72
N PHE A 9 -14.17 -50.43 -44.94
CA PHE A 9 -13.35 -49.79 -45.98
C PHE A 9 -13.97 -48.46 -46.46
N LEU A 10 -15.30 -48.39 -46.62
CA LEU A 10 -15.99 -47.13 -46.93
C LEU A 10 -15.91 -46.12 -45.78
N LEU A 11 -15.97 -46.57 -44.52
CA LEU A 11 -15.84 -45.68 -43.36
C LEU A 11 -14.41 -45.13 -43.24
N PHE A 12 -13.38 -45.95 -43.52
CA PHE A 12 -11.99 -45.49 -43.56
C PHE A 12 -11.70 -44.53 -44.72
N LEU A 13 -12.32 -44.74 -45.90
CA LEU A 13 -12.26 -43.80 -47.02
C LEU A 13 -13.00 -42.48 -46.70
N PHE A 14 -14.11 -42.52 -45.97
CA PHE A 14 -14.81 -41.31 -45.52
C PHE A 14 -14.04 -40.54 -44.43
N ILE A 15 -13.40 -41.22 -43.47
CA ILE A 15 -12.61 -40.58 -42.40
C ILE A 15 -11.29 -40.00 -42.94
N SER A 16 -10.71 -40.61 -43.99
CA SER A 16 -9.53 -40.05 -44.66
C SER A 16 -9.87 -38.87 -45.58
N VAL A 17 -11.06 -38.85 -46.20
CA VAL A 17 -11.55 -37.68 -46.95
C VAL A 17 -11.96 -36.53 -46.01
N LEU A 18 -12.52 -36.82 -44.83
CA LEU A 18 -12.86 -35.80 -43.83
C LEU A 18 -11.63 -35.24 -43.08
N ASN A 19 -10.51 -35.98 -43.01
CA ASN A 19 -9.24 -35.46 -42.48
C ASN A 19 -8.34 -34.82 -43.55
N ALA A 20 -8.70 -34.90 -44.84
CA ALA A 20 -7.93 -34.27 -45.90
C ALA A 20 -8.08 -32.73 -45.91
N ASP A 21 -9.03 -32.18 -45.14
CA ASP A 21 -9.32 -30.74 -45.16
C ASP A 21 -8.46 -29.85 -44.25
N ASN A 22 -7.65 -30.44 -43.36
CA ASN A 22 -6.79 -29.70 -42.41
C ASN A 22 -5.30 -29.67 -42.76
N ASN A 23 -4.89 -30.22 -43.90
CA ASN A 23 -3.55 -29.94 -44.41
C ASN A 23 -3.53 -28.52 -44.97
N VAL A 24 -3.08 -27.57 -44.15
CA VAL A 24 -2.71 -26.23 -44.61
C VAL A 24 -1.71 -26.43 -45.74
N ASP A 25 -2.03 -25.93 -46.93
CA ASP A 25 -1.11 -25.93 -48.06
C ASP A 25 0.20 -25.27 -47.63
N THR A 26 1.21 -26.10 -47.35
CA THR A 26 2.48 -25.71 -46.74
C THR A 26 3.25 -24.78 -47.68
N LEU A 27 3.05 -24.92 -48.99
CA LEU A 27 3.65 -24.05 -49.99
C LEU A 27 2.99 -22.66 -49.96
N THR A 28 1.66 -22.60 -49.90
CA THR A 28 0.92 -21.33 -49.82
C THR A 28 1.18 -20.58 -48.51
N LEU A 29 1.19 -21.27 -47.36
CA LEU A 29 1.58 -20.65 -46.09
C LEU A 29 3.02 -20.12 -46.13
N THR A 30 3.94 -20.83 -46.77
CA THR A 30 5.33 -20.37 -46.95
C THR A 30 5.40 -19.12 -47.83
N LYS A 31 4.59 -19.03 -48.89
CA LYS A 31 4.48 -17.83 -49.73
C LYS A 31 3.91 -16.64 -48.95
N ILE A 32 2.89 -16.84 -48.11
CA ILE A 32 2.33 -15.80 -47.23
C ILE A 32 3.39 -15.31 -46.24
N LYS A 33 4.11 -16.21 -45.57
CA LYS A 33 5.20 -15.83 -44.65
C LYS A 33 6.29 -15.03 -45.35
N LYS A 34 6.68 -15.43 -46.56
CA LYS A 34 7.65 -14.69 -47.39
C LYS A 34 7.12 -13.31 -47.81
N LEU A 35 5.82 -13.17 -48.06
CA LEU A 35 5.22 -11.88 -48.37
C LEU A 35 5.29 -10.94 -47.16
N VAL A 36 4.86 -11.42 -45.98
CA VAL A 36 4.96 -10.64 -44.73
C VAL A 36 6.41 -10.28 -44.43
N GLN A 37 7.36 -11.21 -44.63
CA GLN A 37 8.78 -10.93 -44.45
C GLN A 37 9.26 -9.78 -45.35
N LYS A 38 8.86 -9.75 -46.63
CA LYS A 38 9.24 -8.65 -47.54
C LYS A 38 8.64 -7.31 -47.10
N GLU A 39 7.42 -7.31 -46.57
CA GLU A 39 6.80 -6.11 -46.02
C GLU A 39 7.52 -5.61 -44.77
N GLU A 40 7.97 -6.51 -43.90
CA GLU A 40 8.81 -6.19 -42.73
C GLU A 40 10.19 -5.64 -43.14
N GLU A 41 10.82 -6.22 -44.16
CA GLU A 41 12.10 -5.72 -44.72
C GLU A 41 11.95 -4.30 -45.29
N ILE A 42 10.85 -4.02 -46.01
CA ILE A 42 10.52 -2.67 -46.48
C ILE A 42 10.29 -1.73 -45.31
N ALA A 43 9.56 -2.14 -44.27
CA ALA A 43 9.32 -1.32 -43.08
C ALA A 43 10.62 -0.98 -42.33
N ILE A 44 11.54 -1.93 -42.17
CA ILE A 44 12.85 -1.69 -41.56
C ILE A 44 13.66 -0.70 -42.40
N ALA A 45 13.71 -0.89 -43.73
CA ALA A 45 14.40 0.00 -44.65
C ALA A 45 13.82 1.43 -44.62
N TYR A 46 12.48 1.53 -44.60
CA TYR A 46 11.75 2.79 -44.51
C TYR A 46 12.11 3.56 -43.23
N LYS A 47 12.09 2.86 -42.08
CA LYS A 47 12.46 3.42 -40.77
C LYS A 47 13.89 3.93 -40.76
N LYS A 48 14.83 3.14 -41.30
CA LYS A 48 16.24 3.52 -41.39
C LYS A 48 16.46 4.73 -42.31
N TYR A 49 15.77 4.78 -43.44
CA TYR A 49 15.81 5.93 -44.36
C TYR A 49 15.37 7.21 -43.68
N ILE A 50 14.25 7.19 -42.93
CA ILE A 50 13.77 8.37 -42.18
C ILE A 50 14.82 8.85 -41.17
N LEU A 51 15.45 7.93 -40.44
CA LEU A 51 16.45 8.26 -39.42
C LEU A 51 17.77 8.80 -39.99
N GLU A 52 18.11 8.49 -41.23
CA GLU A 52 19.35 8.94 -41.87
C GLU A 52 19.16 10.17 -42.78
N LYS A 53 18.00 10.29 -43.44
CA LYS A 53 17.73 11.35 -44.41
C LYS A 53 16.85 12.46 -43.88
N GLY A 54 16.10 12.23 -42.80
CA GLY A 54 15.13 13.20 -42.28
C GLY A 54 13.91 13.42 -43.18
N GLU A 55 13.77 12.61 -44.23
CA GLU A 55 12.72 12.70 -45.25
C GLU A 55 12.06 11.33 -45.48
N ASN A 56 10.93 11.33 -46.17
CA ASN A 56 10.19 10.10 -46.47
C ASN A 56 10.64 9.54 -47.82
N PRO A 57 10.89 8.22 -47.93
CA PRO A 57 11.14 7.60 -49.22
C PRO A 57 9.84 7.63 -50.05
N THR A 58 9.94 8.11 -51.29
CA THR A 58 8.79 8.28 -52.19
C THR A 58 8.40 6.99 -52.92
N ASN A 59 9.34 6.05 -53.05
CA ASN A 59 9.14 4.75 -53.69
C ASN A 59 10.19 3.73 -53.22
N ILE A 60 9.96 2.44 -53.46
CA ILE A 60 10.90 1.37 -53.07
C ILE A 60 12.24 1.49 -53.80
N SER A 61 12.28 2.08 -54.99
CA SER A 61 13.53 2.27 -55.75
C SER A 61 14.53 3.15 -55.00
N SER A 62 14.07 4.19 -54.27
CA SER A 62 14.94 5.00 -53.41
C SER A 62 15.61 4.18 -52.30
N LEU A 63 14.91 3.19 -51.73
CA LEU A 63 15.45 2.29 -50.72
C LEU A 63 16.47 1.27 -51.30
N LEU A 64 16.37 0.96 -52.58
CA LEU A 64 17.30 0.06 -53.27
C LEU A 64 18.60 0.76 -53.66
N ILE A 65 18.52 1.98 -54.20
CA ILE A 65 19.69 2.75 -54.68
C ILE A 65 20.65 3.04 -53.52
N ASP A 66 20.10 3.35 -52.35
CA ASP A 66 20.88 3.69 -51.15
C ASP A 66 21.26 2.46 -50.30
N ASN A 67 21.09 1.24 -50.81
CA ASN A 67 21.39 -0.04 -50.14
C ASN A 67 20.67 -0.25 -48.79
N TYR A 68 19.47 0.32 -48.59
CA TYR A 68 18.65 0.04 -47.40
C TYR A 68 17.98 -1.33 -47.45
N LEU A 69 17.70 -1.83 -48.65
CA LEU A 69 17.15 -3.17 -48.90
C LEU A 69 18.25 -4.15 -49.35
N PRO A 70 18.07 -5.47 -49.12
CA PRO A 70 19.03 -6.49 -49.55
C PRO A 70 19.32 -6.43 -51.06
N LYS A 71 20.57 -6.70 -51.45
CA LYS A 71 20.95 -6.80 -52.87
C LYS A 71 20.11 -7.87 -53.57
N GLY A 72 19.46 -7.48 -54.68
CA GLY A 72 18.56 -8.37 -55.44
C GLY A 72 17.13 -8.45 -54.90
N PHE A 73 16.74 -7.58 -53.96
CA PHE A 73 15.35 -7.50 -53.51
C PHE A 73 14.41 -7.19 -54.69
N SER A 74 13.38 -8.02 -54.85
CA SER A 74 12.39 -7.87 -55.93
C SER A 74 11.13 -7.20 -55.39
N THR A 75 10.60 -6.21 -56.10
CA THR A 75 9.29 -5.59 -55.82
C THR A 75 8.13 -6.50 -56.17
N ILE A 76 8.37 -7.64 -56.81
CA ILE A 76 7.34 -8.64 -57.09
C ILE A 76 7.21 -9.56 -55.88
N ASN A 77 6.01 -9.68 -55.34
CA ASN A 77 5.71 -10.56 -54.22
C ASN A 77 5.68 -12.05 -54.65
N PRO A 78 5.68 -13.00 -53.70
CA PRO A 78 5.65 -14.45 -54.01
C PRO A 78 4.43 -14.93 -54.83
N PHE A 79 3.46 -14.06 -55.07
CA PHE A 79 2.25 -14.29 -55.84
C PHE A 79 2.22 -13.53 -57.18
N GLY A 80 3.32 -12.87 -57.57
CA GLY A 80 3.43 -12.17 -58.85
C GLY A 80 2.83 -10.76 -58.87
N LYS A 81 2.40 -10.21 -57.73
CA LYS A 81 1.89 -8.84 -57.62
C LYS A 81 3.01 -7.88 -57.21
N ILE A 82 2.91 -6.63 -57.65
CA ILE A 82 3.88 -5.58 -57.31
C ILE A 82 3.60 -5.10 -55.88
N ILE A 83 4.67 -4.85 -55.13
CA ILE A 83 4.66 -4.17 -53.83
C ILE A 83 5.11 -2.72 -54.08
N SER A 84 4.36 -1.76 -53.55
CA SER A 84 4.63 -0.31 -53.66
C SER A 84 4.64 0.35 -52.28
N LEU A 85 5.31 1.52 -52.19
CA LEU A 85 5.08 2.45 -51.09
C LEU A 85 4.01 3.44 -51.53
N ILE A 86 3.08 3.73 -50.62
CA ILE A 86 2.01 4.71 -50.81
C ILE A 86 2.04 5.72 -49.66
N GLU A 87 1.19 6.75 -49.74
CA GLU A 87 1.13 7.81 -48.73
C GLU A 87 0.82 7.27 -47.32
N ASP A 88 1.05 8.10 -46.30
CA ASP A 88 0.77 7.80 -44.89
C ASP A 88 1.51 6.58 -44.29
N ASN A 89 2.75 6.34 -44.73
CA ASN A 89 3.61 5.27 -44.20
C ASN A 89 3.03 3.87 -44.47
N LYS A 90 2.43 3.67 -45.64
CA LYS A 90 1.79 2.40 -45.97
C LYS A 90 2.50 1.71 -47.12
N ILE A 91 2.47 0.39 -47.06
CA ILE A 91 2.90 -0.50 -48.12
C ILE A 91 1.64 -1.01 -48.80
N GLU A 92 1.61 -0.88 -50.11
CA GLU A 92 0.58 -1.44 -50.95
C GLU A 92 1.04 -2.81 -51.44
N SER A 93 0.26 -3.84 -51.12
CA SER A 93 0.53 -5.23 -51.46
C SER A 93 -0.81 -5.92 -51.78
N SER A 94 -0.79 -7.11 -52.38
CA SER A 94 -2.02 -7.87 -52.61
C SER A 94 -1.80 -9.36 -52.79
N LEU A 95 -2.79 -10.14 -52.36
CA LEU A 95 -2.97 -11.53 -52.76
C LEU A 95 -3.70 -11.61 -54.11
N PRO A 96 -3.57 -12.71 -54.88
CA PRO A 96 -4.30 -12.91 -56.14
C PRO A 96 -5.82 -12.99 -55.92
N GLU A 97 -6.60 -12.43 -56.86
CA GLU A 97 -8.07 -12.37 -56.80
C GLU A 97 -8.74 -13.73 -57.06
N ASP A 98 -8.06 -14.62 -57.77
CA ASP A 98 -8.51 -15.92 -58.26
C ASP A 98 -8.17 -17.10 -57.31
N MET A 99 -7.56 -16.80 -56.15
CA MET A 99 -7.14 -17.82 -55.22
C MET A 99 -8.32 -18.24 -54.33
N ASN A 100 -8.88 -19.44 -54.58
CA ASN A 100 -9.79 -20.15 -53.66
C ASN A 100 -9.01 -20.60 -52.39
N LEU A 101 -8.49 -19.64 -51.63
CA LEU A 101 -7.80 -19.86 -50.36
C LEU A 101 -8.82 -20.36 -49.33
N LYS A 102 -8.47 -21.46 -48.64
CA LYS A 102 -9.21 -21.90 -47.44
C LYS A 102 -9.22 -20.75 -46.41
N SER A 103 -10.34 -20.58 -45.70
CA SER A 103 -10.57 -19.50 -44.73
C SER A 103 -9.43 -19.33 -43.72
N ASN A 104 -8.76 -20.42 -43.34
CA ASN A 104 -7.65 -20.45 -42.38
C ASN A 104 -6.34 -19.84 -42.89
N LEU A 105 -6.17 -19.62 -44.21
CA LEU A 105 -4.98 -18.97 -44.78
C LEU A 105 -5.10 -17.44 -44.77
N TYR A 106 -6.32 -16.90 -44.85
CA TYR A 106 -6.59 -15.46 -44.66
C TYR A 106 -6.15 -14.99 -43.27
N ASP A 107 -6.39 -15.81 -42.23
CA ASP A 107 -6.00 -15.50 -40.86
C ASP A 107 -4.49 -15.27 -40.68
N TYR A 108 -3.63 -15.82 -41.54
CA TYR A 108 -2.17 -15.63 -41.42
C TYR A 108 -1.65 -14.34 -42.01
N TYR A 109 -2.28 -13.81 -43.07
CA TYR A 109 -1.87 -12.55 -43.72
C TYR A 109 -2.56 -11.33 -43.12
N TYR A 110 -3.86 -11.47 -42.80
CA TYR A 110 -4.70 -10.42 -42.22
C TYR A 110 -4.65 -10.36 -40.68
N SER A 111 -3.75 -11.11 -40.05
CA SER A 111 -3.43 -10.97 -38.62
C SER A 111 -2.00 -10.47 -38.41
N ASN A 112 -1.73 -9.98 -37.19
CA ASN A 112 -0.40 -9.52 -36.79
C ASN A 112 0.54 -10.68 -36.35
N LYS A 113 0.18 -11.94 -36.58
CA LYS A 113 0.88 -13.13 -36.04
C LYS A 113 2.35 -13.26 -36.47
N TYR A 114 2.75 -12.60 -37.56
CA TYR A 114 4.14 -12.59 -38.06
C TYR A 114 4.68 -11.19 -38.33
N ARG A 115 4.06 -10.15 -37.75
CA ARG A 115 4.39 -8.75 -38.01
C ARG A 115 4.96 -8.10 -36.76
N THR A 116 6.09 -7.40 -36.90
CA THR A 116 6.75 -6.66 -35.81
C THR A 116 6.78 -5.17 -36.12
N TYR A 117 7.13 -4.82 -37.36
CA TYR A 117 7.29 -3.45 -37.84
C TYR A 117 6.15 -3.00 -38.76
N THR A 118 5.23 -3.90 -39.11
CA THR A 118 4.03 -3.59 -39.89
C THR A 118 2.74 -3.95 -39.14
N LYS A 119 1.62 -3.39 -39.61
CA LYS A 119 0.26 -3.74 -39.17
C LYS A 119 -0.47 -4.37 -40.33
N ALA A 120 -1.15 -5.49 -40.06
CA ALA A 120 -1.92 -6.20 -41.07
C ALA A 120 -3.00 -5.31 -41.73
N PRO A 121 -3.38 -5.59 -42.99
CA PRO A 121 -4.43 -4.87 -43.67
C PRO A 121 -5.76 -4.96 -42.92
N LEU A 122 -6.51 -3.86 -42.86
CA LEU A 122 -7.73 -3.76 -42.07
C LEU A 122 -9.00 -4.27 -42.79
N LYS A 123 -8.94 -4.50 -44.11
CA LYS A 123 -10.08 -4.94 -44.93
C LYS A 123 -9.68 -6.13 -45.81
N ILE A 124 -10.54 -7.14 -45.88
CA ILE A 124 -10.40 -8.28 -46.80
C ILE A 124 -11.18 -7.92 -48.07
N LYS A 125 -10.52 -7.90 -49.23
CA LYS A 125 -11.15 -7.63 -50.54
C LYS A 125 -12.21 -8.70 -50.87
N LYS A 126 -13.47 -8.31 -50.95
CA LYS A 126 -14.44 -9.01 -51.82
C LYS A 126 -15.28 -8.08 -52.71
N ASP A 127 -15.46 -6.80 -52.36
CA ASP A 127 -16.53 -5.99 -52.97
C ASP A 127 -16.14 -4.61 -53.53
N ASP A 128 -14.86 -4.25 -53.68
CA ASP A 128 -14.48 -2.93 -54.21
C ASP A 128 -13.31 -3.00 -55.21
N LYS A 129 -13.49 -2.41 -56.40
CA LYS A 129 -12.62 -2.63 -57.58
C LYS A 129 -11.29 -1.86 -57.55
N ASP A 130 -11.09 -0.94 -56.59
CA ASP A 130 -10.01 0.06 -56.70
C ASP A 130 -9.00 0.13 -55.52
N ASN A 131 -9.02 -0.76 -54.52
CA ASN A 131 -8.15 -0.60 -53.33
C ASN A 131 -7.30 -1.84 -53.00
N ASN A 132 -5.99 -1.79 -53.21
CA ASN A 132 -5.02 -2.82 -52.78
C ASN A 132 -4.92 -2.99 -51.24
N ASP A 133 -4.32 -4.08 -50.76
CA ASP A 133 -4.18 -4.31 -49.32
C ASP A 133 -3.15 -3.33 -48.74
N GLU A 134 -3.61 -2.39 -47.92
CA GLU A 134 -2.76 -1.40 -47.26
C GLU A 134 -2.19 -1.93 -45.95
N VAL A 135 -0.88 -2.16 -45.94
CA VAL A 135 -0.11 -2.58 -44.77
C VAL A 135 0.53 -1.35 -44.12
N GLY A 136 0.15 -1.02 -42.89
CA GLY A 136 0.69 0.16 -42.20
C GLY A 136 2.08 -0.09 -41.60
N ILE A 137 3.03 0.83 -41.77
CA ILE A 137 4.35 0.77 -41.12
C ILE A 137 4.25 1.34 -39.70
N LEU A 138 4.78 0.60 -38.72
CA LEU A 138 4.82 0.99 -37.31
C LEU A 138 6.07 1.83 -37.00
N LEU A 139 5.85 3.14 -36.97
CA LEU A 139 6.85 4.13 -36.55
C LEU A 139 6.84 4.32 -35.03
N SER A 140 8.05 4.40 -34.46
CA SER A 140 8.31 4.88 -33.09
C SER A 140 7.96 6.36 -32.95
N SER A 141 7.92 6.86 -31.71
CA SER A 141 7.65 8.28 -31.45
C SER A 141 8.63 9.22 -32.16
N LYS A 142 9.91 8.84 -32.21
CA LYS A 142 10.96 9.61 -32.92
C LYS A 142 10.78 9.60 -34.43
N GLU A 143 10.54 8.44 -35.02
CA GLU A 143 10.32 8.33 -36.47
C GLU A 143 9.05 9.08 -36.89
N LYS A 144 7.98 9.04 -36.08
CA LYS A 144 6.78 9.86 -36.29
C LYS A 144 7.06 11.35 -36.19
N PHE A 145 7.90 11.76 -35.23
CA PHE A 145 8.32 13.15 -35.10
C PHE A 145 9.04 13.63 -36.36
N ILE A 146 10.03 12.87 -36.85
CA ILE A 146 10.76 13.19 -38.09
C ILE A 146 9.80 13.24 -39.27
N TYR A 147 8.96 12.22 -39.43
CA TYR A 147 7.95 12.17 -40.49
C TYR A 147 7.05 13.42 -40.52
N SER A 148 6.59 13.87 -39.35
CA SER A 148 5.67 14.99 -39.21
C SER A 148 6.35 16.35 -39.36
N ASN A 149 7.66 16.43 -39.06
CA ASN A 149 8.44 17.68 -39.05
C ASN A 149 9.50 17.75 -40.16
N LYS A 150 9.43 16.89 -41.18
CA LYS A 150 10.41 16.82 -42.28
C LYS A 150 10.76 18.17 -42.93
N SER A 151 9.80 19.11 -43.01
CA SER A 151 10.04 20.45 -43.55
C SER A 151 10.98 21.32 -42.69
N LYS A 152 11.10 20.98 -41.40
CA LYS A 152 11.98 21.63 -40.43
C LYS A 152 13.28 20.84 -40.19
N ILE A 153 13.57 19.78 -40.95
CA ILE A 153 14.75 18.92 -40.75
C ILE A 153 15.71 19.09 -41.91
N THR A 154 17.01 19.10 -41.61
CA THR A 154 18.10 19.07 -42.59
C THR A 154 19.20 18.11 -42.11
N THR A 155 19.89 17.47 -43.05
CA THR A 155 21.10 16.67 -42.79
C THR A 155 22.38 17.45 -43.07
N THR A 156 22.27 18.73 -43.45
CA THR A 156 23.38 19.66 -43.66
C THR A 156 23.37 20.71 -42.54
N LYS A 157 24.46 20.79 -41.78
CA LYS A 157 24.53 21.64 -40.58
C LYS A 157 24.42 23.13 -40.91
N GLU A 158 25.00 23.57 -42.01
CA GLU A 158 25.01 24.97 -42.44
C GLU A 158 23.61 25.51 -42.76
N ASP A 159 22.69 24.61 -43.15
CA ASP A 159 21.31 24.91 -43.50
C ASP A 159 20.36 24.89 -42.29
N ALA A 160 20.87 24.53 -41.11
CA ALA A 160 20.09 24.42 -39.89
C ALA A 160 19.87 25.81 -39.25
N LYS A 161 19.10 26.68 -39.91
CA LYS A 161 18.60 27.92 -39.31
C LYS A 161 17.09 27.81 -39.16
N ASP A 162 16.61 27.95 -37.93
CA ASP A 162 15.21 27.68 -37.56
C ASP A 162 14.77 26.25 -37.95
N LYS A 163 15.70 25.31 -37.80
CA LYS A 163 15.57 23.92 -38.24
C LYS A 163 16.34 22.97 -37.32
N TYR A 164 15.94 21.70 -37.35
CA TYR A 164 16.70 20.60 -36.79
C TYR A 164 17.78 20.13 -37.76
N PHE A 165 19.01 20.07 -37.29
CA PHE A 165 20.07 19.28 -37.91
C PHE A 165 19.97 17.84 -37.41
N LEU A 166 19.75 16.89 -38.31
CA LEU A 166 19.78 15.46 -38.03
C LEU A 166 21.20 14.94 -38.27
N ASP A 167 21.89 14.53 -37.20
CA ASP A 167 23.26 14.05 -37.30
C ASP A 167 23.34 12.59 -37.79
N SER A 168 24.56 12.11 -38.06
CA SER A 168 24.81 10.74 -38.53
C SER A 168 24.48 9.64 -37.50
N LYS A 169 24.22 10.01 -36.24
CA LYS A 169 23.79 9.10 -35.16
C LYS A 169 22.27 9.14 -34.96
N GLY A 170 21.56 9.97 -35.73
CA GLY A 170 20.13 10.18 -35.66
C GLY A 170 19.69 11.15 -34.56
N VAL A 171 20.60 11.91 -33.95
CA VAL A 171 20.26 12.93 -32.94
C VAL A 171 19.78 14.20 -33.65
N LEU A 172 18.70 14.78 -33.15
CA LEU A 172 18.15 16.04 -33.67
C LEU A 172 18.71 17.21 -32.88
N HIS A 173 19.39 18.13 -33.54
CA HIS A 173 19.96 19.33 -32.94
C HIS A 173 19.19 20.57 -33.44
N TRP A 174 18.52 21.30 -32.56
CA TRP A 174 17.82 22.52 -32.95
C TRP A 174 18.76 23.72 -32.95
N TYR A 175 18.65 24.52 -34.01
CA TYR A 175 19.35 25.78 -34.18
C TYR A 175 18.34 26.89 -34.44
N ASP A 176 18.52 28.02 -33.75
CA ASP A 176 17.62 29.17 -33.90
C ASP A 176 17.80 29.89 -35.25
N ALA A 177 17.00 30.93 -35.49
CA ALA A 177 17.05 31.72 -36.72
C ALA A 177 18.42 32.40 -36.96
N SER A 178 19.24 32.56 -35.92
CA SER A 178 20.61 33.10 -36.03
C SER A 178 21.66 32.01 -36.32
N GLY A 179 21.27 30.74 -36.35
CA GLY A 179 22.14 29.59 -36.54
C GLY A 179 22.90 29.19 -35.27
N LYS A 180 22.42 29.58 -34.09
CA LYS A 180 23.01 29.16 -32.81
C LYS A 180 22.30 27.91 -32.29
N TYR A 181 23.09 26.98 -31.79
CA TYR A 181 22.62 25.76 -31.14
C TYR A 181 21.80 26.09 -29.89
N LYS A 182 20.71 25.35 -29.67
CA LYS A 182 19.84 25.53 -28.49
C LYS A 182 19.55 24.26 -27.72
N PHE A 183 19.34 23.15 -28.40
CA PHE A 183 19.14 21.87 -27.72
C PHE A 183 19.40 20.68 -28.64
N SER A 184 19.54 19.50 -28.04
CA SER A 184 19.54 18.22 -28.73
C SER A 184 18.50 17.29 -28.15
N PHE A 185 17.92 16.50 -29.04
CA PHE A 185 16.85 15.59 -28.73
C PHE A 185 17.10 14.22 -29.36
N ASP A 186 17.07 13.20 -28.51
CA ASP A 186 16.95 11.80 -28.89
C ASP A 186 16.00 11.07 -27.92
N ASN A 187 16.52 10.26 -26.99
CA ASN A 187 15.75 9.73 -25.87
C ASN A 187 15.69 10.72 -24.70
N GLU A 188 16.62 11.67 -24.67
CA GLU A 188 16.75 12.71 -23.65
C GLU A 188 16.80 14.08 -24.33
N LEU A 189 16.43 15.12 -23.57
CA LEU A 189 16.54 16.51 -23.99
C LEU A 189 17.76 17.14 -23.32
N LEU A 190 18.74 17.56 -24.13
CA LEU A 190 19.92 18.27 -23.68
C LEU A 190 19.80 19.74 -24.08
N LEU A 191 19.80 20.64 -23.11
CA LEU A 191 19.67 22.08 -23.33
C LEU A 191 21.05 22.75 -23.34
N ASP A 192 21.22 23.72 -24.23
CA ASP A 192 22.35 24.64 -24.20
C ASP A 192 22.25 25.57 -22.98
N GLU A 193 23.40 26.01 -22.46
CA GLU A 193 23.48 26.93 -21.33
C GLU A 193 22.77 28.27 -21.58
N SER A 194 22.62 28.68 -22.85
CA SER A 194 21.88 29.89 -23.23
C SER A 194 20.35 29.77 -23.08
N VAL A 195 19.82 28.58 -22.80
CA VAL A 195 18.38 28.35 -22.67
C VAL A 195 17.96 28.42 -21.20
N THR A 196 17.16 29.45 -20.88
CA THR A 196 16.58 29.59 -19.55
C THR A 196 15.33 28.73 -19.42
N LEU A 197 15.39 27.66 -18.61
CA LEU A 197 14.31 26.69 -18.46
C LEU A 197 13.17 27.17 -17.54
N LEU A 198 13.53 27.67 -16.35
CA LEU A 198 12.61 28.18 -15.33
C LEU A 198 12.92 29.64 -15.04
N ASN A 199 11.87 30.44 -14.82
CA ASN A 199 12.00 31.80 -14.27
C ASN A 199 12.40 31.73 -12.79
N ASP A 200 12.79 32.86 -12.20
CA ASP A 200 13.22 32.95 -10.79
C ASP A 200 12.14 32.51 -9.78
N ASP A 201 10.85 32.54 -10.16
CA ASP A 201 9.72 32.06 -9.35
C ASP A 201 9.44 30.55 -9.49
N GLY A 202 10.23 29.85 -10.32
CA GLY A 202 10.09 28.43 -10.63
C GLY A 202 9.01 28.09 -11.66
N THR A 203 8.38 29.09 -12.29
CA THR A 203 7.48 28.85 -13.43
C THR A 203 8.27 28.54 -14.70
N VAL A 204 7.68 27.77 -15.61
CA VAL A 204 8.32 27.44 -16.90
C VAL A 204 8.48 28.70 -17.74
N ASN A 205 9.69 28.95 -18.22
CA ASN A 205 9.98 30.11 -19.04
C ASN A 205 9.24 30.03 -20.40
N THR A 206 8.67 31.16 -20.85
CA THR A 206 7.84 31.18 -22.07
C THR A 206 8.68 30.99 -23.34
N GLU A 207 9.91 31.48 -23.38
CA GLU A 207 10.82 31.28 -24.52
C GLU A 207 11.20 29.80 -24.63
N TYR A 208 11.52 29.15 -23.50
CA TYR A 208 11.74 27.70 -23.47
C TYR A 208 10.51 26.94 -23.96
N LYS A 209 9.31 27.26 -23.45
CA LYS A 209 8.06 26.60 -23.84
C LYS A 209 7.83 26.66 -25.35
N ASN A 210 8.11 27.81 -25.97
CA ASN A 210 7.98 27.98 -27.41
C ASN A 210 9.09 27.23 -28.17
N LEU A 211 10.32 27.24 -27.64
CA LEU A 211 11.48 26.57 -28.22
C LEU A 211 11.30 25.06 -28.33
N VAL A 212 10.71 24.43 -27.30
CA VAL A 212 10.51 22.97 -27.25
C VAL A 212 9.06 22.55 -27.54
N SER A 213 8.25 23.40 -28.17
CA SER A 213 6.82 23.11 -28.42
C SER A 213 6.61 21.82 -29.22
N ASP A 214 7.55 21.54 -30.13
CA ASP A 214 7.49 20.39 -31.03
C ASP A 214 7.99 19.12 -30.30
N VAL A 215 8.79 19.26 -29.24
CA VAL A 215 9.45 18.17 -28.51
C VAL A 215 8.93 18.11 -27.07
N SER A 216 7.87 17.32 -26.86
CA SER A 216 7.30 17.12 -25.51
C SER A 216 8.18 16.18 -24.69
N PHE A 217 8.62 16.61 -23.51
CA PHE A 217 9.42 15.81 -22.59
C PHE A 217 8.88 15.91 -21.16
N ALA A 218 8.71 14.77 -20.50
CA ALA A 218 8.27 14.65 -19.12
C ALA A 218 9.26 13.78 -18.33
N GLY A 219 9.43 14.07 -17.04
CA GLY A 219 10.36 13.37 -16.15
C GLY A 219 11.74 14.03 -16.00
N MET A 220 12.01 15.16 -16.67
CA MET A 220 13.28 15.89 -16.47
C MET A 220 13.34 16.45 -15.06
N THR A 221 14.38 16.07 -14.32
CA THR A 221 14.67 16.64 -13.00
C THR A 221 15.57 17.86 -13.16
N VAL A 222 15.21 18.96 -12.51
CA VAL A 222 15.86 20.26 -12.64
C VAL A 222 16.19 20.78 -11.25
N LEU A 223 17.46 21.09 -11.01
CA LEU A 223 17.90 21.81 -9.82
C LEU A 223 17.93 23.30 -10.14
N HIS A 224 16.96 24.04 -9.65
CA HIS A 224 16.83 25.48 -9.86
C HIS A 224 17.31 26.23 -8.62
N LYS A 225 18.32 27.09 -8.78
CA LYS A 225 18.84 27.89 -7.67
C LYS A 225 17.74 28.83 -7.17
N ASN A 226 17.42 28.76 -5.89
CA ASN A 226 16.45 29.66 -5.30
C ASN A 226 17.05 31.07 -5.23
N ALA A 227 16.36 32.08 -5.77
CA ALA A 227 16.86 33.46 -5.75
C ALA A 227 16.93 34.06 -4.33
N THR A 228 16.20 33.49 -3.37
CA THR A 228 16.07 33.99 -1.98
C THR A 228 16.78 33.14 -0.93
N SER A 229 17.20 31.91 -1.27
CA SER A 229 17.98 31.04 -0.38
C SER A 229 19.23 30.52 -1.08
N ASN A 230 20.32 30.26 -0.34
CA ASN A 230 21.54 29.64 -0.88
C ASN A 230 21.36 28.14 -1.21
N THR A 231 20.16 27.70 -1.57
CA THR A 231 19.79 26.30 -1.82
C THR A 231 19.24 26.14 -3.24
N ALA A 232 19.32 24.94 -3.80
CA ALA A 232 18.64 24.59 -5.04
C ALA A 232 17.30 23.91 -4.73
N ASP A 233 16.25 24.35 -5.39
CA ASP A 233 14.94 23.72 -5.40
C ASP A 233 14.88 22.68 -6.54
N GLU A 234 14.38 21.49 -6.24
CA GLU A 234 14.21 20.44 -7.23
C GLU A 234 12.83 20.55 -7.91
N TYR A 235 12.79 20.42 -9.23
CA TYR A 235 11.57 20.42 -10.04
C TYR A 235 11.56 19.20 -10.96
N ILE A 236 10.38 18.61 -11.16
CA ILE A 236 10.13 17.62 -12.21
C ILE A 236 9.29 18.28 -13.29
N MET A 237 9.79 18.28 -14.52
CA MET A 237 9.04 18.72 -15.69
C MET A 237 8.00 17.66 -16.05
N ILE A 238 6.72 18.03 -16.13
CA ILE A 238 5.61 17.12 -16.53
C ILE A 238 5.24 17.33 -18.00
N GLY A 239 6.03 18.14 -18.72
CA GLY A 239 5.87 18.46 -20.13
C GLY A 239 6.59 19.77 -20.47
N SER A 240 6.46 20.23 -21.71
CA SER A 240 7.04 21.51 -22.18
C SER A 240 6.46 22.76 -21.49
N SER A 241 5.32 22.63 -20.81
CA SER A 241 4.58 23.77 -20.24
C SER A 241 4.42 23.75 -18.73
N ASN A 242 4.76 22.64 -18.06
CA ASN A 242 4.46 22.44 -16.65
C ASN A 242 5.68 21.90 -15.91
N ALA A 243 6.00 22.52 -14.77
CA ALA A 243 6.97 22.04 -13.81
C ALA A 243 6.27 21.86 -12.46
N VAL A 244 6.55 20.76 -11.78
CA VAL A 244 6.14 20.54 -10.40
C VAL A 244 7.37 20.67 -9.54
N LYS A 245 7.35 21.65 -8.64
CA LYS A 245 8.36 21.75 -7.58
C LYS A 245 8.28 20.48 -6.74
N VAL A 246 9.34 19.70 -6.74
CA VAL A 246 9.58 18.61 -5.81
C VAL A 246 9.89 19.29 -4.48
N LYS A 247 8.83 19.71 -3.79
CA LYS A 247 8.98 19.96 -2.37
C LYS A 247 9.36 18.61 -1.78
N GLN A 248 10.44 18.54 -1.00
CA GLN A 248 10.51 17.60 0.11
C GLN A 248 9.37 17.96 1.08
N ILE A 249 8.14 17.73 0.66
CA ILE A 249 7.06 17.50 1.60
C ILE A 249 7.34 16.06 2.01
N THR A 250 8.10 15.89 3.09
CA THR A 250 7.60 14.96 4.09
C THR A 250 6.17 15.40 4.33
N ARG A 251 5.23 14.79 3.60
CA ARG A 251 3.81 14.97 3.83
C ARG A 251 3.58 14.18 5.12
N ASP A 252 4.05 14.74 6.23
CA ASP A 252 3.79 14.24 7.56
C ASP A 252 2.34 14.61 7.83
N ILE A 253 1.47 13.79 7.27
CA ILE A 253 0.02 13.86 7.47
C ILE A 253 -0.31 13.37 8.90
N GLY A 254 0.70 13.01 9.70
CA GLY A 254 0.63 12.46 11.03
C GLY A 254 1.59 11.28 11.18
N LYS A 255 2.00 11.01 12.42
CA LYS A 255 2.78 9.83 12.79
C LYS A 255 2.07 8.56 12.28
N THR A 256 2.83 7.60 11.75
CA THR A 256 2.28 6.26 11.52
C THR A 256 1.85 5.67 12.85
N ILE A 257 0.54 5.48 12.99
CA ILE A 257 -0.04 4.79 14.14
C ILE A 257 -0.36 3.39 13.70
N ILE A 258 0.06 2.41 14.50
CA ILE A 258 -0.30 1.01 14.34
C ILE A 258 -1.03 0.63 15.61
N GLN A 259 -2.21 0.07 15.46
CA GLN A 259 -3.01 -0.42 16.57
C GLN A 259 -3.30 -1.90 16.37
N PHE A 260 -2.92 -2.69 17.36
CA PHE A 260 -3.32 -4.07 17.48
C PHE A 260 -4.43 -4.17 18.52
N THR A 261 -5.49 -4.92 18.19
CA THR A 261 -6.50 -5.36 19.17
C THR A 261 -6.73 -6.85 19.01
N ARG A 262 -7.39 -7.46 20.00
CA ARG A 262 -7.55 -8.92 20.11
C ARG A 262 -8.09 -9.64 18.86
N ARG A 263 -8.80 -8.98 17.95
CA ARG A 263 -9.37 -9.61 16.73
C ARG A 263 -9.38 -8.72 15.49
N ALA A 264 -8.82 -7.52 15.60
CA ALA A 264 -8.78 -6.53 14.54
C ALA A 264 -7.63 -5.59 14.79
N GLY A 265 -7.28 -4.83 13.79
CA GLY A 265 -6.35 -3.74 13.98
C GLY A 265 -6.43 -2.81 12.82
N GLY A 266 -5.56 -1.82 12.89
CA GLY A 266 -5.37 -0.95 11.76
C GLY A 266 -4.04 -0.26 11.82
N MET A 267 -3.84 0.58 10.83
CA MET A 267 -2.74 1.52 10.82
C MET A 267 -3.08 2.73 9.97
N ILE A 268 -2.33 3.80 10.21
CA ILE A 268 -2.34 4.99 9.38
C ILE A 268 -1.08 5.02 8.52
N ILE A 269 -1.27 5.00 7.19
CA ILE A 269 -0.20 5.21 6.21
C ILE A 269 -0.56 6.44 5.39
N ASN A 270 0.30 7.47 5.38
CA ASN A 270 0.07 8.73 4.66
C ASN A 270 -1.32 9.34 4.96
N GLY A 271 -1.74 9.25 6.21
CA GLY A 271 -3.05 9.70 6.69
C GLY A 271 -4.24 8.85 6.27
N ASP A 272 -4.05 7.69 5.65
CA ASP A 272 -5.15 6.77 5.33
C ASP A 272 -5.20 5.63 6.34
N ILE A 273 -6.39 5.35 6.85
CA ILE A 273 -6.62 4.23 7.76
C ILE A 273 -6.76 2.94 6.93
N TYR A 274 -5.93 1.96 7.23
CA TYR A 274 -6.02 0.59 6.74
C TYR A 274 -6.39 -0.30 7.91
N THR A 275 -7.40 -1.16 7.76
CA THR A 275 -7.86 -2.04 8.83
C THR A 275 -7.87 -3.50 8.39
N TRP A 276 -7.66 -4.40 9.35
CA TRP A 276 -7.79 -5.84 9.19
C TRP A 276 -8.66 -6.42 10.32
N GLY A 277 -9.12 -7.67 10.16
CA GLY A 277 -9.91 -8.40 11.16
C GLY A 277 -11.37 -7.93 11.37
N ASN A 278 -11.70 -6.67 11.06
CA ASN A 278 -13.07 -6.12 11.17
C ASN A 278 -13.96 -6.37 9.92
N ASN A 279 -13.62 -7.35 9.08
CA ASN A 279 -14.38 -7.66 7.87
C ASN A 279 -14.94 -9.08 7.94
N ALA A 280 -16.04 -9.29 8.67
CA ALA A 280 -16.70 -10.59 8.74
C ALA A 280 -17.02 -11.20 7.35
N ASN A 281 -17.08 -10.37 6.30
CA ASN A 281 -17.38 -10.78 4.92
C ASN A 281 -16.18 -10.73 3.93
N LYS A 282 -14.95 -10.41 4.37
CA LYS A 282 -13.73 -10.41 3.52
C LYS A 282 -12.55 -11.14 4.16
N ILE A 283 -12.89 -12.20 4.87
CA ILE A 283 -11.99 -13.23 5.38
C ILE A 283 -11.73 -14.17 4.20
N THR A 284 -10.53 -14.15 3.62
CA THR A 284 -10.15 -15.13 2.60
C THR A 284 -9.59 -16.35 3.32
N GLY A 285 -10.35 -17.45 3.29
CA GLY A 285 -9.90 -18.75 3.75
C GLY A 285 -9.10 -19.48 2.68
N ILE A 286 -8.08 -20.23 3.08
CA ILE A 286 -7.41 -21.18 2.19
C ILE A 286 -8.17 -22.51 2.29
N ASP A 287 -8.76 -22.92 1.17
CA ASP A 287 -9.44 -24.22 0.99
C ASP A 287 -10.43 -24.56 2.12
N ILE A 288 -11.47 -23.71 2.23
CA ILE A 288 -12.55 -23.73 3.25
C ILE A 288 -13.19 -25.12 3.43
N GLU A 289 -13.02 -26.00 2.45
CA GLU A 289 -13.62 -27.33 2.39
C GLU A 289 -12.63 -28.48 2.75
N LYS A 290 -11.31 -28.25 2.87
CA LYS A 290 -10.31 -29.35 2.95
C LYS A 290 -9.03 -29.03 3.74
N PHE A 291 -9.14 -28.78 5.04
CA PHE A 291 -7.96 -28.82 5.92
C PHE A 291 -8.09 -29.89 7.00
N THR A 292 -6.97 -30.31 7.59
CA THR A 292 -6.91 -31.35 8.63
C THR A 292 -6.29 -30.74 9.88
N GLN A 293 -6.96 -30.85 11.02
CA GLN A 293 -6.44 -30.41 12.31
C GLN A 293 -5.18 -31.22 12.68
N GLY A 294 -4.31 -30.72 13.55
CA GLY A 294 -3.07 -31.44 13.90
C GLY A 294 -3.25 -32.71 14.72
N ASN A 295 -4.50 -33.07 15.08
CA ASN A 295 -4.91 -34.39 15.59
C ASN A 295 -5.34 -35.38 14.48
N GLY A 296 -5.25 -35.00 13.20
CA GLY A 296 -5.60 -35.84 12.05
C GLY A 296 -7.08 -35.82 11.64
N LEU A 297 -7.93 -35.05 12.32
CA LEU A 297 -9.35 -34.92 11.97
C LEU A 297 -9.59 -33.90 10.86
N ALA A 298 -10.58 -34.15 10.00
CA ALA A 298 -11.04 -33.16 9.02
C ALA A 298 -11.53 -31.89 9.74
N GLY A 299 -11.06 -30.74 9.28
CA GLY A 299 -11.44 -29.42 9.76
C GLY A 299 -12.87 -29.06 9.37
N SER A 300 -13.54 -28.28 10.21
CA SER A 300 -14.86 -27.71 9.94
C SER A 300 -14.73 -26.34 9.27
N TYR A 301 -15.73 -25.91 8.48
CA TYR A 301 -15.85 -24.56 7.92
C TYR A 301 -15.81 -23.43 8.97
N LYS A 302 -15.81 -23.77 10.26
CA LYS A 302 -15.68 -22.83 11.37
C LYS A 302 -14.23 -22.60 11.82
N ASN A 303 -13.31 -23.50 11.46
CA ASN A 303 -11.97 -23.56 12.05
C ASN A 303 -10.83 -23.34 11.01
N PHE A 304 -11.13 -22.77 9.84
CA PHE A 304 -10.15 -22.65 8.75
C PHE A 304 -9.14 -21.51 8.99
N PRO A 305 -7.89 -21.66 8.51
CA PRO A 305 -6.90 -20.60 8.53
C PRO A 305 -7.34 -19.44 7.62
N VAL A 306 -7.34 -18.22 8.16
CA VAL A 306 -7.74 -17.00 7.43
C VAL A 306 -6.55 -16.10 7.20
N ILE A 307 -6.39 -15.63 5.96
CA ILE A 307 -5.51 -14.49 5.66
C ILE A 307 -6.37 -13.23 5.64
N THR A 308 -6.03 -12.25 6.49
CA THR A 308 -6.66 -10.92 6.44
C THR A 308 -5.76 -9.93 5.69
N GLY A 309 -6.26 -9.38 4.59
CA GLY A 309 -5.60 -8.29 3.88
C GLY A 309 -5.89 -6.93 4.54
N LEU A 310 -4.95 -5.99 4.41
CA LEU A 310 -5.15 -4.60 4.80
C LEU A 310 -6.16 -3.94 3.86
N VAL A 311 -7.33 -3.54 4.38
CA VAL A 311 -8.35 -2.83 3.60
C VAL A 311 -8.36 -1.36 3.99
N ARG A 312 -8.16 -0.46 3.03
CA ARG A 312 -8.32 0.97 3.26
C ARG A 312 -9.76 1.28 3.65
N ALA A 313 -9.94 2.00 4.75
CA ALA A 313 -11.24 2.49 5.17
C ALA A 313 -11.85 3.43 4.13
N LYS A 314 -13.13 3.21 3.81
CA LYS A 314 -13.90 4.13 2.97
C LYS A 314 -14.43 5.26 3.85
N VAL A 315 -14.29 6.49 3.40
CA VAL A 315 -14.67 7.67 4.20
C VAL A 315 -15.53 8.61 3.37
N LYS A 316 -16.66 9.04 3.95
CA LYS A 316 -17.55 10.01 3.32
C LYS A 316 -16.88 11.38 3.27
N THR A 317 -16.75 11.97 2.08
CA THR A 317 -16.07 13.27 1.92
C THR A 317 -17.00 14.46 2.10
N TYR A 318 -18.31 14.26 2.03
CA TYR A 318 -19.34 15.31 1.99
C TYR A 318 -19.17 16.28 0.81
N ASN A 319 -18.45 15.84 -0.22
CA ASN A 319 -18.36 16.48 -1.52
C ASN A 319 -19.07 15.59 -2.54
N THR A 320 -20.22 16.04 -3.04
CA THR A 320 -21.09 15.28 -3.94
C THR A 320 -20.39 14.87 -5.24
N SER A 321 -19.48 15.69 -5.76
CA SER A 321 -18.70 15.37 -6.97
C SER A 321 -17.71 14.22 -6.76
N LEU A 322 -17.14 14.08 -5.55
CA LEU A 322 -16.20 13.00 -5.21
C LEU A 322 -16.94 11.72 -4.78
N ASP A 323 -17.99 11.87 -3.97
CA ASP A 323 -18.70 10.75 -3.37
C ASP A 323 -19.49 9.93 -4.42
N ASN A 324 -20.02 10.58 -5.47
CA ASN A 324 -20.80 9.90 -6.52
C ASN A 324 -19.95 9.02 -7.45
N GLN A 325 -18.63 9.23 -7.45
CA GLN A 325 -17.71 8.59 -8.38
C GLN A 325 -16.94 7.42 -7.74
N ASN A 326 -17.25 7.04 -6.49
CA ASN A 326 -16.54 5.97 -5.77
C ASN A 326 -15.01 6.15 -5.76
N TYR A 327 -14.52 7.41 -5.74
CA TYR A 327 -13.08 7.71 -5.77
C TYR A 327 -12.40 7.46 -4.41
N PHE A 328 -12.23 6.19 -4.03
CA PHE A 328 -11.54 5.76 -2.81
C PHE A 328 -10.04 6.09 -2.79
N SER A 329 -9.48 6.49 -3.94
CA SER A 329 -8.08 6.89 -4.12
C SER A 329 -7.87 8.39 -4.37
N SER A 330 -8.92 9.22 -4.25
CA SER A 330 -8.76 10.68 -4.42
C SER A 330 -7.81 11.29 -3.39
N PRO A 331 -6.83 12.12 -3.78
CA PRO A 331 -5.94 12.82 -2.84
C PRO A 331 -6.67 13.84 -1.96
N LEU A 332 -7.92 14.18 -2.28
CA LEU A 332 -8.76 15.14 -1.55
C LEU A 332 -9.59 14.50 -0.41
N ARG A 333 -9.46 13.18 -0.20
CA ARG A 333 -10.15 12.48 0.90
C ARG A 333 -9.65 12.96 2.27
N PRO A 334 -10.49 12.86 3.32
CA PRO A 334 -10.05 13.11 4.69
C PRO A 334 -8.82 12.27 5.04
N LYS A 335 -7.89 12.92 5.73
CA LYS A 335 -6.66 12.31 6.21
C LYS A 335 -6.68 12.25 7.73
N PHE A 336 -6.10 11.22 8.31
CA PHE A 336 -6.26 10.85 9.72
C PHE A 336 -4.94 10.91 10.50
N ILE A 337 -5.07 11.26 11.78
CA ILE A 337 -3.95 11.42 12.74
C ILE A 337 -4.07 10.49 13.95
N ASP A 338 -5.23 9.86 14.16
CA ASP A 338 -5.46 8.83 15.15
C ASP A 338 -6.62 7.94 14.71
N PHE A 339 -6.67 6.72 15.22
CA PHE A 339 -7.78 5.81 14.96
C PHE A 339 -7.90 4.75 16.05
N PHE A 340 -9.08 4.15 16.14
CA PHE A 340 -9.36 3.03 16.99
C PHE A 340 -10.21 2.01 16.23
N SER A 341 -9.78 0.75 16.18
CA SER A 341 -10.47 -0.33 15.46
C SER A 341 -10.63 -1.57 16.32
N THR A 342 -11.84 -2.13 16.35
CA THR A 342 -12.14 -3.42 17.01
C THR A 342 -13.24 -4.16 16.24
N VAL A 343 -13.33 -5.47 16.40
CA VAL A 343 -14.32 -6.31 15.69
C VAL A 343 -15.77 -5.95 16.00
N TYR A 344 -16.07 -5.53 17.23
CA TYR A 344 -17.46 -5.30 17.66
C TYR A 344 -17.91 -3.84 17.50
N HIS A 345 -16.99 -2.89 17.41
CA HIS A 345 -17.29 -1.45 17.49
C HIS A 345 -16.89 -0.70 16.22
N GLY A 346 -16.60 -1.44 15.15
CA GLY A 346 -16.12 -0.88 13.90
C GLY A 346 -14.77 -0.19 14.05
N THR A 347 -14.58 0.80 13.20
CA THR A 347 -13.40 1.65 13.23
C THR A 347 -13.82 3.11 13.31
N CYS A 348 -13.16 3.84 14.18
CA CYS A 348 -13.21 5.29 14.23
C CYS A 348 -11.84 5.88 13.90
N GLY A 349 -11.82 7.05 13.28
CA GLY A 349 -10.62 7.80 12.95
C GLY A 349 -10.80 9.29 13.22
N ILE A 350 -9.74 9.96 13.63
CA ILE A 350 -9.71 11.40 13.82
C ILE A 350 -8.95 12.04 12.65
N SER A 351 -9.59 12.97 11.95
CA SER A 351 -8.98 13.64 10.80
C SER A 351 -7.92 14.67 11.23
N THR A 352 -7.06 15.07 10.30
CA THR A 352 -6.10 16.19 10.44
C THR A 352 -6.77 17.53 10.78
N LYS A 353 -8.09 17.65 10.61
CA LYS A 353 -8.89 18.82 11.01
C LYS A 353 -9.51 18.66 12.40
N GLY A 354 -9.29 17.53 13.08
CA GLY A 354 -9.92 17.18 14.34
C GLY A 354 -11.35 16.65 14.20
N GLU A 355 -11.76 16.22 13.00
CA GLU A 355 -13.08 15.63 12.78
C GLU A 355 -13.07 14.16 13.21
N LEU A 356 -14.03 13.75 14.04
CA LEU A 356 -14.21 12.34 14.37
C LEU A 356 -15.04 11.67 13.28
N TYR A 357 -14.52 10.60 12.71
CA TYR A 357 -15.23 9.71 11.79
C TYR A 357 -15.39 8.33 12.43
N CYS A 358 -16.54 7.68 12.28
CA CYS A 358 -16.73 6.30 12.71
C CYS A 358 -17.54 5.52 11.67
N GLY A 359 -17.38 4.20 11.65
CA GLY A 359 -18.19 3.31 10.84
C GLY A 359 -17.48 2.00 10.52
N GLY A 360 -17.71 1.48 9.31
CA GLY A 360 -17.02 0.27 8.84
C GLY A 360 -17.47 -1.04 9.51
N VAL A 361 -18.70 -1.11 10.00
CA VAL A 361 -19.33 -2.37 10.41
C VAL A 361 -20.27 -2.86 9.30
N THR A 362 -20.16 -4.15 8.95
CA THR A 362 -21.09 -4.84 8.04
C THR A 362 -22.28 -5.44 8.78
N ALA A 363 -22.42 -5.22 10.08
CA ALA A 363 -23.47 -5.78 10.93
C ALA A 363 -24.85 -5.16 10.63
N ASP A 364 -25.91 -5.95 10.69
CA ASP A 364 -27.29 -5.55 10.34
C ASP A 364 -27.95 -4.55 11.33
N SER A 365 -27.32 -4.25 12.48
CA SER A 365 -27.85 -3.33 13.49
C SER A 365 -26.77 -2.38 14.03
N THR A 366 -26.59 -1.25 13.33
CA THR A 366 -25.61 -0.21 13.67
C THR A 366 -26.28 1.06 14.25
N THR A 367 -27.60 1.16 14.12
CA THR A 367 -28.42 2.36 14.42
C THR A 367 -28.32 2.82 15.87
N SER A 368 -28.14 1.90 16.81
CA SER A 368 -28.05 2.22 18.24
C SER A 368 -26.64 2.56 18.74
N MET A 369 -25.62 2.30 17.91
CA MET A 369 -24.20 2.50 18.24
C MET A 369 -23.62 3.77 17.62
N TYR A 370 -24.26 4.36 16.61
CA TYR A 370 -23.73 5.47 15.82
C TYR A 370 -24.70 6.66 15.68
N THR A 371 -25.45 6.94 16.74
CA THR A 371 -26.43 8.04 16.78
C THR A 371 -25.83 9.43 16.55
N GLN A 372 -24.53 9.59 16.82
CA GLN A 372 -23.78 10.83 16.62
C GLN A 372 -23.17 10.97 15.22
N LEU A 373 -23.46 10.08 14.26
CA LEU A 373 -22.89 10.19 12.91
C LEU A 373 -23.83 10.91 11.94
N ASP A 374 -23.25 11.74 11.08
CA ASP A 374 -23.94 12.39 9.96
C ASP A 374 -23.99 11.44 8.77
N THR A 375 -25.02 10.58 8.74
CA THR A 375 -25.23 9.59 7.69
C THR A 375 -25.92 10.16 6.45
N ASN A 376 -26.12 11.48 6.35
CA ASN A 376 -26.97 12.12 5.34
C ASN A 376 -28.36 11.48 5.23
N ASN A 377 -28.98 11.14 6.36
CA ASN A 377 -30.29 10.47 6.46
C ASN A 377 -30.36 9.08 5.79
N GLN A 378 -29.23 8.43 5.53
CA GLN A 378 -29.23 7.04 5.05
C GLN A 378 -29.64 6.10 6.18
N SER A 379 -30.62 5.24 5.89
CA SER A 379 -31.18 4.27 6.85
C SER A 379 -30.27 3.07 7.11
N ASN A 380 -29.37 2.73 6.18
CA ASN A 380 -28.41 1.61 6.29
C ASN A 380 -27.06 1.96 5.65
N PRO A 381 -26.24 2.79 6.30
CA PRO A 381 -24.92 3.16 5.78
C PRO A 381 -23.96 1.95 5.83
N LYS A 382 -23.78 1.24 4.71
CA LYS A 382 -22.85 0.09 4.65
C LYS A 382 -21.41 0.52 4.32
N GLU A 383 -20.44 -0.11 4.98
CA GLU A 383 -18.98 -0.07 4.72
C GLU A 383 -18.24 1.29 4.73
N MET A 384 -18.87 2.42 5.09
CA MET A 384 -18.23 3.74 5.11
C MET A 384 -18.07 4.33 6.52
N PHE A 385 -17.09 5.22 6.68
CA PHE A 385 -16.97 6.09 7.84
C PHE A 385 -17.72 7.40 7.59
N TYR A 386 -18.49 7.80 8.59
CA TYR A 386 -19.25 9.04 8.60
C TYR A 386 -18.73 9.94 9.70
N ARG A 387 -18.75 11.24 9.46
CA ARG A 387 -18.31 12.24 10.42
C ARG A 387 -19.30 12.34 11.57
N SER A 388 -18.79 12.64 12.76
CA SER A 388 -19.56 12.99 13.94
C SER A 388 -20.30 14.32 13.73
N LYS A 389 -21.54 14.40 14.22
CA LYS A 389 -22.32 15.64 14.31
C LYS A 389 -21.79 16.61 15.37
N TYR A 390 -21.03 16.10 16.34
CA TYR A 390 -20.47 16.91 17.42
C TYR A 390 -19.02 17.28 17.17
N PHE A 391 -18.15 16.30 16.92
CA PHE A 391 -16.73 16.55 16.62
C PHE A 391 -16.53 16.72 15.11
N ASP A 392 -16.95 17.88 14.62
CA ASP A 392 -16.96 18.26 13.20
C ASP A 392 -15.71 19.06 12.77
N GLY A 393 -14.70 19.18 13.64
CA GLY A 393 -13.46 19.89 13.37
C GLY A 393 -13.55 21.41 13.47
N THR A 394 -14.72 21.98 13.81
CA THR A 394 -14.86 23.41 14.09
C THR A 394 -14.18 23.78 15.43
N ALA A 395 -14.00 25.08 15.69
CA ALA A 395 -13.42 25.55 16.96
C ALA A 395 -14.19 24.97 18.16
N ASP A 396 -13.45 24.49 19.18
CA ASP A 396 -13.99 23.78 20.36
C ASP A 396 -14.71 22.44 20.09
N LYS A 397 -14.55 21.87 18.89
CA LYS A 397 -15.11 20.57 18.51
C LYS A 397 -14.10 19.70 17.77
N LYS A 398 -12.84 19.77 18.18
CA LYS A 398 -11.73 19.02 17.58
C LYS A 398 -11.34 17.84 18.46
N ALA A 399 -11.57 16.62 17.98
CA ALA A 399 -11.02 15.41 18.59
C ALA A 399 -9.53 15.27 18.24
N THR A 400 -8.74 14.69 19.15
CA THR A 400 -7.31 14.42 18.94
C THR A 400 -6.88 13.01 19.32
N LYS A 401 -7.58 12.36 20.25
CA LYS A 401 -7.41 10.94 20.55
C LYS A 401 -8.73 10.22 20.80
N ILE A 402 -8.83 8.95 20.41
CA ILE A 402 -10.04 8.15 20.59
C ILE A 402 -9.76 6.77 21.19
N PHE A 403 -10.63 6.37 22.11
CA PHE A 403 -10.76 5.03 22.62
C PHE A 403 -12.21 4.56 22.51
N ALA A 404 -12.42 3.28 22.18
CA ALA A 404 -13.74 2.65 22.24
C ALA A 404 -13.67 1.28 22.91
N ASN A 405 -14.63 0.96 23.76
CA ASN A 405 -14.76 -0.36 24.35
C ASN A 405 -16.22 -0.68 24.61
N ASN A 406 -16.71 -1.84 24.17
CA ASN A 406 -18.14 -2.11 24.14
C ASN A 406 -18.88 -0.95 23.45
N GLN A 407 -19.88 -0.36 24.09
CA GLN A 407 -20.65 0.73 23.51
C GLN A 407 -20.22 2.11 24.05
N ILE A 408 -19.05 2.26 24.67
CA ILE A 408 -18.56 3.53 25.20
C ILE A 408 -17.36 4.05 24.39
N TRP A 409 -17.42 5.32 23.99
CA TRP A 409 -16.35 6.05 23.36
C TRP A 409 -15.82 7.10 24.33
N LEU A 410 -14.49 7.18 24.45
CA LEU A 410 -13.77 8.24 25.15
C LEU A 410 -12.93 9.01 24.15
N ILE A 411 -13.06 10.32 24.16
CA ILE A 411 -12.44 11.21 23.18
C ILE A 411 -11.66 12.29 23.92
N LEU A 412 -10.36 12.37 23.70
CA LEU A 412 -9.57 13.56 24.06
C LEU A 412 -9.81 14.60 22.98
N ALA A 413 -10.21 15.81 23.38
CA ALA A 413 -10.60 16.86 22.45
C ALA A 413 -10.24 18.26 22.96
N ASN A 414 -10.27 19.22 22.04
CA ASN A 414 -10.10 20.64 22.28
C ASN A 414 -8.77 20.95 22.96
N THR A 415 -7.72 20.31 22.47
CA THR A 415 -6.35 20.46 22.91
C THR A 415 -5.65 21.57 22.14
N ASP A 416 -4.78 22.30 22.81
CA ASP A 416 -3.71 23.07 22.16
C ASP A 416 -2.54 22.14 21.83
N VAL A 417 -1.54 22.65 21.12
CA VAL A 417 -0.32 21.91 20.78
C VAL A 417 0.89 22.67 21.33
N ASP A 418 1.81 21.96 21.97
CA ASP A 418 3.06 22.55 22.47
C ASP A 418 4.12 22.72 21.37
N ALA A 419 5.27 23.31 21.72
CA ALA A 419 6.36 23.55 20.79
C ALA A 419 6.92 22.28 20.11
N ASN A 420 6.66 21.10 20.71
CA ASN A 420 7.12 19.80 20.23
C ASN A 420 6.02 19.05 19.44
N GLY A 421 4.86 19.67 19.22
CA GLY A 421 3.77 19.05 18.48
C GLY A 421 2.89 18.12 19.32
N ASN A 422 3.04 18.08 20.66
CA ASN A 422 2.20 17.24 21.52
C ASN A 422 0.94 18.00 21.96
N TYR A 423 -0.17 17.27 22.08
CA TYR A 423 -1.42 17.83 22.56
C TYR A 423 -1.33 18.22 24.05
N GLN A 424 -1.93 19.34 24.41
CA GLN A 424 -2.05 19.82 25.79
C GLN A 424 -3.42 20.45 26.03
N ASN A 425 -3.76 20.71 27.30
CA ASN A 425 -4.99 21.42 27.70
C ASN A 425 -6.29 20.71 27.27
N GLY A 426 -6.22 19.40 26.99
CA GLY A 426 -7.34 18.62 26.49
C GLY A 426 -8.40 18.33 27.54
N ARG A 427 -9.62 18.15 27.04
CA ARG A 427 -10.80 17.72 27.78
C ARG A 427 -11.19 16.32 27.34
N ILE A 428 -11.65 15.49 28.26
CA ILE A 428 -12.08 14.12 27.96
C ILE A 428 -13.60 14.11 27.83
N TYR A 429 -14.09 13.68 26.68
CA TYR A 429 -15.51 13.50 26.41
C TYR A 429 -15.87 12.03 26.34
N ARG A 430 -17.13 11.73 26.61
CA ARG A 430 -17.69 10.39 26.58
C ARG A 430 -19.03 10.36 25.87
N TRP A 431 -19.28 9.27 25.17
CA TRP A 431 -20.53 9.03 24.45
C TRP A 431 -20.83 7.54 24.33
N GLY A 432 -22.11 7.17 24.44
CA GLY A 432 -22.58 5.80 24.28
C GLY A 432 -23.08 5.16 25.57
N TYR A 433 -22.86 3.86 25.70
CA TYR A 433 -23.34 3.01 26.79
C TYR A 433 -22.19 2.24 27.45
N ASP A 434 -22.14 2.31 28.78
CA ASP A 434 -21.15 1.64 29.62
C ASP A 434 -21.82 0.88 30.76
N PHE A 435 -21.15 -0.17 31.22
CA PHE A 435 -21.58 -1.03 32.32
C PHE A 435 -20.42 -1.46 33.24
N ALA A 436 -19.22 -0.90 33.02
CA ALA A 436 -18.02 -1.20 33.79
C ALA A 436 -17.31 0.07 34.31
N GLY A 437 -17.99 1.21 34.39
CA GLY A 437 -17.45 2.45 34.95
C GLY A 437 -16.32 3.10 34.14
N PHE A 438 -16.13 2.70 32.88
CA PHE A 438 -15.24 3.37 31.93
C PHE A 438 -15.72 4.79 31.59
N ALA A 439 -17.01 5.09 31.78
CA ALA A 439 -17.55 6.41 31.58
C ALA A 439 -16.97 7.47 32.55
N GLY A 440 -16.48 7.10 33.74
CA GLY A 440 -15.76 8.04 34.60
C GLY A 440 -16.64 9.04 35.39
N ASP A 441 -17.97 8.86 35.50
CA ASP A 441 -18.86 9.70 36.34
C ASP A 441 -18.97 9.21 37.79
N GLY A 442 -18.23 8.17 38.16
CA GLY A 442 -18.41 7.50 39.44
C GLY A 442 -19.58 6.52 39.47
N GLY A 443 -20.35 6.40 38.38
CA GLY A 443 -21.36 5.39 38.16
C GLY A 443 -20.79 4.16 37.46
N LYS A 444 -21.40 2.99 37.72
CA LYS A 444 -21.03 1.75 37.03
C LYS A 444 -21.58 1.71 35.61
N SER A 445 -22.76 2.28 35.45
CA SER A 445 -23.49 2.32 34.19
C SER A 445 -23.62 3.76 33.72
N TYR A 446 -23.50 3.95 32.42
CA TYR A 446 -23.71 5.23 31.76
C TYR A 446 -24.49 4.98 30.47
N ASN A 447 -25.44 5.86 30.16
CA ASN A 447 -26.22 5.77 28.93
C ASN A 447 -26.52 7.17 28.40
N ASN A 448 -25.76 7.60 27.42
CA ASN A 448 -26.05 8.81 26.67
C ASN A 448 -25.69 8.60 25.20
N LYS A 449 -26.73 8.42 24.39
CA LYS A 449 -26.62 8.27 22.94
C LYS A 449 -26.87 9.59 22.21
N ASN A 450 -27.09 10.70 22.91
CA ASN A 450 -27.18 12.03 22.32
C ASN A 450 -25.77 12.62 22.20
N ASN A 451 -25.58 13.89 22.53
CA ASN A 451 -24.28 14.55 22.38
C ASN A 451 -23.24 14.04 23.40
N PRO A 452 -21.96 13.96 23.02
CA PRO A 452 -20.88 13.67 23.96
C PRO A 452 -20.92 14.62 25.17
N THR A 453 -20.66 14.08 26.36
CA THR A 453 -20.55 14.88 27.60
C THR A 453 -19.12 14.85 28.10
N GLU A 454 -18.70 15.93 28.76
CA GLU A 454 -17.36 16.00 29.33
C GLU A 454 -17.27 15.22 30.66
N ILE A 455 -16.14 14.54 30.87
CA ILE A 455 -15.71 14.04 32.17
C ILE A 455 -14.97 15.17 32.88
N SER A 456 -15.59 15.76 33.88
CA SER A 456 -14.98 16.84 34.67
C SER A 456 -14.15 16.25 35.81
N VAL A 457 -12.85 16.51 35.80
CA VAL A 457 -11.92 16.16 36.88
C VAL A 457 -11.43 17.45 37.52
N THR A 458 -11.54 17.53 38.85
CA THR A 458 -11.09 18.69 39.61
C THR A 458 -10.11 18.29 40.70
N GLU A 459 -9.07 19.10 40.88
CA GLU A 459 -8.10 19.00 41.97
C GLU A 459 -7.99 20.38 42.60
N ASN A 460 -8.18 20.48 43.93
CA ASN A 460 -8.17 21.76 44.66
C ASN A 460 -9.07 22.83 44.02
N ASN A 461 -10.30 22.46 43.67
CA ASN A 461 -11.29 23.31 42.96
C ASN A 461 -10.85 23.83 41.59
N THR A 462 -9.75 23.31 41.03
CA THR A 462 -9.24 23.66 39.72
C THR A 462 -9.49 22.50 38.75
N LYS A 463 -9.94 22.81 37.55
CA LYS A 463 -10.15 21.80 36.50
C LYS A 463 -8.81 21.22 36.05
N VAL A 464 -8.72 19.90 36.02
CA VAL A 464 -7.56 19.19 35.47
C VAL A 464 -7.74 19.05 33.96
N LEU A 465 -6.70 19.38 33.21
CA LEU A 465 -6.64 19.22 31.76
C LEU A 465 -5.57 18.18 31.39
N PHE A 466 -5.79 17.52 30.26
CA PHE A 466 -5.07 16.31 29.87
C PHE A 466 -4.33 16.47 28.55
N LYS A 467 -3.15 15.85 28.47
CA LYS A 467 -2.37 15.72 27.24
C LYS A 467 -2.53 14.35 26.57
N ASP A 468 -2.90 13.32 27.32
CA ASP A 468 -3.08 11.99 26.75
C ASP A 468 -4.12 11.10 27.48
N ILE A 469 -4.67 10.11 26.77
CA ILE A 469 -5.49 9.02 27.30
C ILE A 469 -5.03 7.66 26.76
N THR A 470 -5.13 6.60 27.56
CA THR A 470 -4.82 5.23 27.16
C THR A 470 -5.55 4.21 28.04
N TYR A 471 -5.36 2.91 27.81
CA TYR A 471 -6.20 1.87 28.42
C TYR A 471 -5.47 0.53 28.59
N LEU A 472 -6.03 -0.32 29.45
CA LEU A 472 -5.75 -1.75 29.58
C LEU A 472 -7.06 -2.53 29.39
N LEU A 473 -7.05 -3.58 28.57
CA LEU A 473 -8.22 -4.43 28.31
C LEU A 473 -8.08 -5.86 28.85
N THR A 474 -6.93 -6.23 29.42
CA THR A 474 -6.73 -7.57 29.98
C THR A 474 -7.54 -7.75 31.26
N ILE A 475 -8.23 -8.88 31.33
CA ILE A 475 -9.05 -9.27 32.49
C ILE A 475 -8.13 -9.38 33.72
N GLY A 476 -8.58 -8.86 34.85
CA GLY A 476 -7.81 -8.67 36.08
C GLY A 476 -7.22 -7.27 36.23
N TYR A 477 -7.01 -6.55 35.12
CA TYR A 477 -6.25 -5.29 35.08
C TYR A 477 -6.94 -4.17 34.30
N ARG A 478 -8.17 -4.36 33.82
CA ARG A 478 -8.81 -3.36 32.95
C ARG A 478 -8.97 -2.00 33.62
N LYS A 479 -8.45 -0.97 32.97
CA LYS A 479 -8.45 0.41 33.43
C LYS A 479 -8.35 1.37 32.26
N MET A 480 -8.93 2.55 32.40
CA MET A 480 -8.53 3.74 31.67
C MET A 480 -7.42 4.46 32.42
N ALA A 481 -6.56 5.14 31.66
CA ALA A 481 -5.61 6.11 32.18
C ALA A 481 -5.72 7.43 31.42
N ALA A 482 -5.53 8.53 32.13
CA ALA A 482 -5.35 9.85 31.55
C ALA A 482 -4.11 10.52 32.15
N LEU A 483 -3.34 11.20 31.31
CA LEU A 483 -2.13 11.94 31.69
C LEU A 483 -2.42 13.44 31.64
N SER A 484 -2.29 14.10 32.79
CA SER A 484 -2.53 15.55 32.92
C SER A 484 -1.37 16.38 32.37
N ASN A 485 -1.61 17.68 32.15
CA ASN A 485 -0.56 18.63 31.77
C ASN A 485 0.55 18.73 32.82
N ASN A 486 0.23 18.53 34.09
CA ASN A 486 1.20 18.56 35.19
C ASN A 486 1.92 17.22 35.40
N GLY A 487 1.78 16.29 34.45
CA GLY A 487 2.42 14.97 34.51
C GLY A 487 1.81 14.00 35.52
N ASN A 488 0.61 14.26 36.05
CA ASN A 488 -0.09 13.33 36.95
C ASN A 488 -0.90 12.31 36.14
N VAL A 489 -0.94 11.06 36.59
CA VAL A 489 -1.76 9.99 35.99
C VAL A 489 -3.04 9.79 36.78
N TYR A 490 -4.16 9.65 36.08
CA TYR A 490 -5.47 9.34 36.67
C TYR A 490 -5.99 8.02 36.12
N LEU A 491 -6.44 7.11 36.99
CA LEU A 491 -6.96 5.80 36.63
C LEU A 491 -8.44 5.64 37.00
N TRP A 492 -9.21 4.93 36.18
CA TRP A 492 -10.60 4.54 36.50
C TRP A 492 -11.06 3.34 35.67
N GLY A 493 -12.25 2.83 35.97
CA GLY A 493 -12.87 1.67 35.34
C GLY A 493 -12.79 0.40 36.18
N LEU A 494 -13.74 -0.50 35.96
CA LEU A 494 -13.85 -1.80 36.62
C LEU A 494 -13.44 -2.93 35.68
N ASP A 495 -12.95 -4.02 36.29
CA ASP A 495 -12.50 -5.20 35.55
C ASP A 495 -13.67 -6.10 35.07
N ASN A 496 -14.65 -6.34 35.95
CA ASN A 496 -15.83 -7.16 35.67
C ASN A 496 -17.11 -6.42 36.06
N TYR A 497 -18.13 -6.58 35.22
CA TYR A 497 -19.41 -5.90 35.31
C TYR A 497 -20.50 -6.68 36.03
N TYR A 498 -20.33 -7.97 36.32
CA TYR A 498 -21.35 -8.73 37.06
C TYR A 498 -21.22 -8.58 38.58
N ASN A 499 -20.00 -8.66 39.13
CA ASN A 499 -19.82 -8.90 40.57
C ASN A 499 -19.28 -7.72 41.38
N TYR A 500 -18.98 -6.58 40.75
CA TYR A 500 -18.26 -5.50 41.42
C TYR A 500 -19.02 -4.17 41.45
N SER A 501 -18.83 -3.46 42.57
CA SER A 501 -19.26 -2.08 42.81
C SER A 501 -18.14 -1.09 42.50
N CYS A 502 -18.53 0.11 42.10
CA CYS A 502 -17.62 1.24 41.90
C CYS A 502 -16.84 1.60 43.17
N LYS A 503 -17.52 1.57 44.31
CA LYS A 503 -16.89 1.77 45.63
C LYS A 503 -16.23 0.47 46.06
N GLN A 504 -14.92 0.50 46.26
CA GLN A 504 -14.14 -0.63 46.78
C GLN A 504 -13.35 -0.21 48.01
N LYS A 505 -13.17 -1.14 48.94
CA LYS A 505 -12.32 -0.96 50.12
C LYS A 505 -10.90 -1.41 49.79
N ILE A 506 -9.98 -0.46 49.68
CA ILE A 506 -8.56 -0.68 49.41
C ILE A 506 -7.78 -0.07 50.58
N ASN A 507 -6.95 -0.87 51.26
CA ASN A 507 -6.21 -0.46 52.47
C ASN A 507 -7.05 0.31 53.50
N ASN A 508 -8.21 -0.25 53.84
CA ASN A 508 -9.19 0.35 54.75
C ASN A 508 -9.85 1.66 54.31
N THR A 509 -9.50 2.19 53.14
CA THR A 509 -10.13 3.38 52.55
C THR A 509 -11.13 2.98 51.49
N THR A 510 -12.29 3.65 51.45
CA THR A 510 -13.28 3.43 50.38
C THR A 510 -12.96 4.36 49.21
N VAL A 511 -12.58 3.78 48.07
CA VAL A 511 -12.27 4.51 46.84
C VAL A 511 -13.33 4.23 45.78
N ASN A 512 -13.66 5.23 44.96
CA ASN A 512 -14.57 5.06 43.83
C ASN A 512 -13.76 4.84 42.53
N LEU A 513 -13.60 3.60 42.11
CA LEU A 513 -12.83 3.24 40.91
C LEU A 513 -13.55 3.61 39.60
N CYS A 514 -14.81 4.03 39.63
CA CYS A 514 -15.55 4.48 38.44
C CYS A 514 -15.41 6.00 38.19
N SER A 515 -14.62 6.70 39.00
CA SER A 515 -14.24 8.09 38.79
C SER A 515 -12.73 8.16 38.55
N PRO A 516 -12.21 9.11 37.75
CA PRO A 516 -10.77 9.33 37.63
C PRO A 516 -10.12 9.59 39.00
N LEU A 517 -9.26 8.67 39.43
CA LEU A 517 -8.49 8.78 40.68
C LEU A 517 -7.03 9.06 40.35
N LYS A 518 -6.47 10.11 40.95
CA LYS A 518 -5.03 10.41 40.83
C LYS A 518 -4.21 9.26 41.41
N VAL A 519 -3.20 8.83 40.67
CA VAL A 519 -2.18 7.89 41.15
C VAL A 519 -1.26 8.62 42.12
N ASP A 520 -1.08 8.06 43.31
CA ASP A 520 -0.16 8.59 44.31
C ASP A 520 1.29 8.28 43.91
N SER A 521 2.04 9.32 43.55
CA SER A 521 3.40 9.24 43.00
C SER A 521 4.04 10.62 42.99
N ASP A 522 5.33 10.69 43.34
CA ASP A 522 6.16 11.91 43.24
C ASP A 522 6.75 12.11 41.82
N ILE A 523 6.56 11.15 40.92
CA ILE A 523 7.07 11.21 39.53
C ILE A 523 6.18 12.09 38.67
N VAL A 524 6.80 13.02 37.93
CA VAL A 524 6.16 13.80 36.86
C VAL A 524 6.30 13.05 35.55
N PHE A 525 5.18 12.59 34.97
CA PHE A 525 5.19 11.78 33.76
C PHE A 525 5.13 12.61 32.48
N ALA A 526 6.08 12.34 31.58
CA ALA A 526 6.13 12.90 30.24
C ALA A 526 5.14 12.22 29.29
N SER A 527 5.03 10.88 29.35
CA SER A 527 4.16 10.09 28.46
C SER A 527 3.61 8.83 29.13
N ILE A 528 2.53 8.27 28.55
CA ILE A 528 1.92 7.02 29.01
C ILE A 528 1.42 6.19 27.82
N GLN A 529 1.55 4.87 27.92
CA GLN A 529 1.07 3.91 26.93
C GLN A 529 0.42 2.71 27.61
N GLY A 530 -0.69 2.21 27.04
CA GLY A 530 -1.31 0.96 27.46
C GLY A 530 -0.47 -0.26 27.11
N GLY A 531 -0.32 -1.20 28.05
CA GLY A 531 0.21 -2.55 27.84
C GLY A 531 -0.89 -3.61 27.99
N LEU A 532 -0.51 -4.83 28.37
CA LEU A 532 -1.47 -5.88 28.72
C LEU A 532 -2.05 -5.69 30.12
N ASN A 533 -1.20 -5.87 31.13
CA ASN A 533 -1.57 -5.84 32.56
C ASN A 533 -1.08 -4.58 33.29
N ALA A 534 -0.31 -3.74 32.61
CA ALA A 534 0.26 -2.53 33.18
C ALA A 534 0.39 -1.45 32.09
N PHE A 535 0.34 -0.19 32.51
CA PHE A 535 0.74 0.92 31.67
C PHE A 535 2.26 1.07 31.70
N VAL A 536 2.81 1.44 30.55
CA VAL A 536 4.21 1.87 30.40
C VAL A 536 4.20 3.40 30.47
N ALA A 537 4.79 3.98 31.50
CA ALA A 537 4.93 5.42 31.64
C ALA A 537 6.40 5.83 31.52
N LYS A 538 6.66 7.02 30.97
CA LYS A 538 7.99 7.63 30.94
C LYS A 538 7.97 8.93 31.75
N GLY A 539 8.89 9.08 32.69
CA GLY A 539 9.07 10.30 33.47
C GLY A 539 9.72 11.41 32.66
N GLU A 540 9.65 12.65 33.15
CA GLU A 540 10.46 13.78 32.63
C GLU A 540 11.96 13.62 32.91
N ASP A 541 12.33 12.67 33.78
CA ASP A 541 13.69 12.20 33.98
C ASP A 541 14.15 11.19 32.90
N GLU A 542 13.34 10.99 31.86
CA GLU A 542 13.54 10.06 30.76
C GLU A 542 13.57 8.57 31.16
N LYS A 543 13.16 8.22 32.39
CA LYS A 543 13.10 6.83 32.88
C LYS A 543 11.73 6.18 32.67
N TYR A 544 11.71 4.86 32.58
CA TYR A 544 10.49 4.07 32.42
C TYR A 544 9.95 3.56 33.76
N TYR A 545 8.62 3.58 33.86
CA TYR A 545 7.87 3.13 35.03
C TYR A 545 6.74 2.19 34.62
N LYS A 546 6.51 1.18 35.45
CA LYS A 546 5.36 0.28 35.37
C LYS A 546 4.26 0.81 36.29
N ILE A 547 3.11 1.17 35.73
CA ILE A 547 1.92 1.52 36.52
C ILE A 547 0.91 0.39 36.38
N SER A 548 0.60 -0.31 37.48
CA SER A 548 -0.31 -1.45 37.46
C SER A 548 -1.30 -1.42 38.62
N GLN A 549 -2.51 -1.90 38.37
CA GLN A 549 -3.52 -2.08 39.41
C GLN A 549 -4.31 -3.36 39.13
N ALA A 550 -3.91 -4.45 39.78
CA ALA A 550 -4.72 -5.65 39.83
C ALA A 550 -6.03 -5.38 40.57
N TRP A 551 -7.08 -6.12 40.22
CA TRP A 551 -8.37 -6.00 40.87
C TRP A 551 -8.27 -6.11 42.41
N GLY A 552 -8.94 -5.20 43.13
CA GLY A 552 -8.96 -5.15 44.59
C GLY A 552 -7.62 -4.81 45.24
N LYS A 553 -6.62 -4.39 44.45
CA LYS A 553 -5.30 -3.98 44.94
C LYS A 553 -5.07 -2.49 44.73
N GLU A 554 -4.10 -1.96 45.46
CA GLU A 554 -3.59 -0.61 45.24
C GLU A 554 -2.88 -0.50 43.90
N VAL A 555 -2.82 0.74 43.41
CA VAL A 555 -1.98 1.08 42.27
C VAL A 555 -0.53 0.96 42.72
N LYS A 556 0.29 0.30 41.91
CA LYS A 556 1.74 0.26 42.07
C LYS A 556 2.41 1.05 40.96
N VAL A 557 3.39 1.85 41.34
CA VAL A 557 4.31 2.55 40.43
C VAL A 557 5.70 2.03 40.73
N GLU A 558 6.31 1.34 39.76
CA GLU A 558 7.59 0.64 39.94
C GLU A 558 8.59 1.12 38.88
N SER A 559 9.82 1.42 39.29
CA SER A 559 10.92 1.74 38.36
C SER A 559 11.27 0.51 37.54
N VAL A 560 11.21 0.62 36.21
CA VAL A 560 11.55 -0.49 35.31
C VAL A 560 13.03 -0.85 35.42
N GLU A 561 13.90 0.14 35.55
CA GLU A 561 15.35 -0.06 35.67
C GLU A 561 15.67 -0.95 36.90
N GLU A 562 15.05 -0.67 38.04
CA GLU A 562 15.25 -1.45 39.27
C GLU A 562 14.63 -2.86 39.16
N LEU A 563 13.48 -2.98 38.49
CA LEU A 563 12.89 -4.30 38.20
C LEU A 563 13.81 -5.13 37.29
N ILE A 564 14.46 -4.52 36.29
CA ILE A 564 15.41 -5.22 35.42
C ILE A 564 16.64 -5.67 36.22
N LYS A 565 17.26 -4.78 36.99
CA LYS A 565 18.42 -5.12 37.85
C LYS A 565 18.11 -6.26 38.81
N THR A 566 16.92 -6.26 39.40
CA THR A 566 16.54 -7.25 40.41
C THR A 566 16.15 -8.60 39.80
N ASN A 567 15.36 -8.59 38.72
CA ASN A 567 14.74 -9.81 38.19
C ASN A 567 15.50 -10.43 37.00
N TYR A 568 16.41 -9.67 36.37
CA TYR A 568 17.14 -10.09 35.16
C TYR A 568 18.65 -9.85 35.29
N ASP A 569 19.22 -10.00 36.50
CA ASP A 569 20.65 -9.76 36.78
C ASP A 569 21.59 -10.46 35.78
N SER A 570 21.28 -11.70 35.38
CA SER A 570 22.07 -12.46 34.40
C SER A 570 22.01 -11.92 32.98
N GLN A 571 20.97 -11.16 32.64
CA GLN A 571 20.83 -10.49 31.36
C GLN A 571 21.26 -9.03 31.45
N TYR A 572 21.20 -8.40 32.62
CA TYR A 572 21.44 -6.97 32.79
C TYR A 572 22.90 -6.59 32.50
N ASP A 573 23.07 -5.56 31.69
CA ASP A 573 24.34 -4.94 31.34
C ASP A 573 24.25 -3.46 31.69
N LYS A 574 25.02 -3.02 32.70
CA LYS A 574 24.94 -1.66 33.22
C LYS A 574 25.22 -0.59 32.16
N ASP A 575 26.17 -0.83 31.27
CA ASP A 575 26.59 0.17 30.28
C ASP A 575 25.57 0.30 29.14
N ASN A 576 24.85 -0.79 28.85
CA ASN A 576 23.92 -0.85 27.74
C ASN A 576 22.46 -0.61 28.17
N ASP A 577 22.06 -1.08 29.36
CA ASP A 577 20.68 -1.07 29.86
C ASP A 577 20.38 0.07 30.86
N SER A 578 21.34 0.96 31.15
CA SER A 578 21.07 2.18 31.92
C SER A 578 20.15 3.15 31.19
N GLU A 579 20.19 3.11 29.86
CA GLU A 579 19.29 3.87 28.98
C GLU A 579 18.44 2.91 28.16
N LEU A 580 17.12 3.02 28.31
CA LEU A 580 16.14 2.18 27.62
C LEU A 580 15.51 2.96 26.47
N ILE A 581 15.45 2.36 25.28
CA ILE A 581 14.83 2.96 24.09
C ILE A 581 13.32 2.67 24.06
N SER A 582 12.94 1.44 24.44
CA SER A 582 11.54 1.00 24.43
C SER A 582 11.35 -0.10 25.47
N VAL A 583 10.21 -0.11 26.14
CA VAL A 583 9.83 -1.10 27.16
C VAL A 583 8.39 -1.50 26.94
N ASP A 584 8.08 -2.78 27.17
CA ASP A 584 6.71 -3.24 27.37
C ASP A 584 6.68 -4.44 28.33
N PHE A 585 5.49 -4.85 28.76
CA PHE A 585 5.31 -5.88 29.77
C PHE A 585 4.55 -7.07 29.21
N THR A 586 5.10 -8.27 29.42
CA THR A 586 4.38 -9.52 29.22
C THR A 586 3.46 -9.79 30.41
N SER A 587 2.71 -10.89 30.38
CA SER A 587 1.84 -11.29 31.50
C SER A 587 2.59 -11.36 32.84
N ASN A 588 3.86 -11.81 32.81
CA ASN A 588 4.65 -12.10 34.02
C ASN A 588 6.02 -11.41 34.04
N GLY A 589 6.37 -10.60 33.04
CA GLY A 589 7.75 -10.15 32.85
C GLY A 589 7.90 -8.86 32.04
N ILE A 590 9.12 -8.63 31.55
CA ILE A 590 9.55 -7.38 30.93
C ILE A 590 10.28 -7.70 29.63
N VAL A 591 9.95 -6.94 28.58
CA VAL A 591 10.72 -6.90 27.34
C VAL A 591 11.21 -5.49 27.10
N TRP A 592 12.48 -5.33 26.75
CA TRP A 592 13.06 -4.01 26.53
C TRP A 592 14.07 -3.98 25.41
N ILE A 593 14.27 -2.77 24.89
CA ILE A 593 15.31 -2.42 23.93
C ILE A 593 16.25 -1.46 24.63
N ASN A 594 17.54 -1.80 24.62
CA ASN A 594 18.57 -1.03 25.29
C ASN A 594 19.25 0.00 24.35
N SER A 595 20.19 0.78 24.88
CA SER A 595 20.90 1.84 24.13
C SER A 595 21.70 1.36 22.92
N LYS A 596 21.95 0.06 22.78
CA LYS A 596 22.60 -0.57 21.61
C LYS A 596 21.62 -1.18 20.62
N ASN A 597 20.34 -0.83 20.73
CA ASN A 597 19.27 -1.36 19.89
C ASN A 597 19.11 -2.89 20.01
N LYS A 598 19.48 -3.49 21.14
CA LYS A 598 19.32 -4.94 21.36
C LYS A 598 18.04 -5.22 22.14
N LEU A 599 17.26 -6.19 21.68
CA LEU A 599 16.07 -6.72 22.34
C LEU A 599 16.47 -7.71 23.44
N LYS A 600 15.92 -7.55 24.64
CA LYS A 600 16.23 -8.34 25.84
C LYS A 600 14.96 -8.64 26.65
N GLY A 601 15.04 -9.59 27.59
CA GLY A 601 13.92 -9.97 28.45
C GLY A 601 13.05 -11.10 27.90
N ASP A 602 11.77 -11.10 28.24
CA ASP A 602 10.86 -12.23 28.00
C ASP A 602 10.18 -12.21 26.63
N TYR A 603 10.98 -12.14 25.57
CA TYR A 603 10.47 -12.11 24.18
C TYR A 603 10.33 -13.49 23.53
N TYR A 604 10.67 -14.57 24.23
CA TYR A 604 10.50 -15.95 23.75
C TYR A 604 9.09 -16.49 24.06
N THR A 605 8.60 -17.39 23.21
CA THR A 605 7.47 -18.28 23.49
C THR A 605 7.99 -19.69 23.78
N SER A 606 7.16 -20.57 24.34
CA SER A 606 7.51 -21.98 24.58
C SER A 606 8.00 -22.70 23.33
N GLU A 607 7.52 -22.30 22.16
CA GLU A 607 7.83 -22.92 20.87
C GLU A 607 9.17 -22.44 20.29
N ASN A 608 9.55 -21.17 20.53
CA ASN A 608 10.72 -20.56 19.91
C ASN A 608 11.93 -20.41 20.85
N GLU A 609 11.76 -20.60 22.16
CA GLU A 609 12.83 -20.46 23.15
C GLU A 609 14.01 -21.39 22.88
N SER A 610 13.81 -22.54 22.22
CA SER A 610 14.88 -23.47 21.85
C SER A 610 15.25 -23.43 20.36
N ASN A 611 14.62 -22.57 19.55
CA ASN A 611 14.83 -22.54 18.11
C ASN A 611 16.10 -21.74 17.74
N PRO A 612 17.13 -22.38 17.14
CA PRO A 612 18.39 -21.72 16.80
C PRO A 612 18.25 -20.66 15.70
N ILE A 613 17.37 -20.89 14.71
CA ILE A 613 17.13 -19.94 13.61
C ILE A 613 16.49 -18.67 14.14
N PHE A 614 15.49 -18.80 15.02
CA PHE A 614 14.84 -17.65 15.64
C PHE A 614 15.82 -16.84 16.48
N LYS A 615 16.62 -17.51 17.32
CA LYS A 615 17.65 -16.85 18.15
C LYS A 615 18.66 -16.09 17.30
N ASP A 616 19.20 -16.73 16.27
CA ASP A 616 20.18 -16.12 15.36
C ASP A 616 19.57 -14.90 14.65
N SER A 617 18.34 -15.03 14.13
CA SER A 617 17.64 -13.95 13.44
C SER A 617 17.39 -12.74 14.33
N ILE A 618 16.78 -12.95 15.51
CA ILE A 618 16.47 -11.85 16.45
C ILE A 618 17.75 -11.13 16.90
N SER A 619 18.86 -11.86 17.08
CA SER A 619 20.13 -11.30 17.54
C SER A 619 20.80 -10.36 16.52
N LYS A 620 20.48 -10.50 15.23
CA LYS A 620 21.01 -9.68 14.13
C LYS A 620 20.22 -8.38 13.94
N ILE A 621 18.96 -8.34 14.39
CA ILE A 621 18.09 -7.17 14.21
C ILE A 621 18.43 -6.10 15.25
N GLN A 622 18.59 -4.86 14.77
CA GLN A 622 18.73 -3.67 15.61
C GLN A 622 17.38 -3.00 15.80
N TRP A 623 16.83 -3.06 17.01
CA TRP A 623 15.47 -2.66 17.34
C TRP A 623 15.37 -1.21 17.79
N LYS A 624 14.25 -0.55 17.49
CA LYS A 624 13.91 0.79 18.04
C LYS A 624 12.61 0.82 18.83
N LYS A 625 11.69 -0.13 18.62
CA LYS A 625 10.42 -0.20 19.36
C LYS A 625 9.96 -1.64 19.51
N ILE A 626 9.38 -1.97 20.66
CA ILE A 626 8.74 -3.26 20.93
C ILE A 626 7.36 -3.05 21.52
N LYS A 627 6.42 -3.93 21.16
CA LYS A 627 5.07 -3.97 21.70
C LYS A 627 4.67 -5.42 21.99
N VAL A 628 4.22 -5.67 23.21
CA VAL A 628 3.48 -6.90 23.55
C VAL A 628 2.01 -6.66 23.25
N ILE A 629 1.41 -7.59 22.51
CA ILE A 629 0.04 -7.47 22.00
C ILE A 629 -0.90 -8.56 22.50
N GLU A 630 -0.36 -9.66 23.06
CA GLU A 630 -1.14 -10.82 23.52
C GLU A 630 -0.49 -11.51 24.74
N ASP A 631 -1.31 -12.15 25.58
CA ASP A 631 -0.92 -12.73 26.88
C ASP A 631 0.13 -13.88 26.78
N ASP A 632 0.18 -14.60 25.65
CA ASP A 632 1.06 -15.73 25.32
C ASP A 632 2.30 -15.26 24.52
N ASN A 633 2.81 -14.07 24.84
CA ASN A 633 3.99 -13.43 24.23
C ASN A 633 3.87 -13.20 22.72
N GLY A 634 2.66 -12.91 22.23
CA GLY A 634 2.47 -12.28 20.93
C GLY A 634 3.09 -10.89 20.95
N MET A 635 4.05 -10.63 20.06
CA MET A 635 4.82 -9.38 20.02
C MET A 635 4.98 -8.85 18.61
N CYS A 636 5.13 -7.53 18.51
CA CYS A 636 5.56 -6.84 17.31
C CYS A 636 6.65 -5.82 17.64
N GLY A 637 7.78 -5.91 16.96
CA GLY A 637 8.88 -4.96 17.06
C GLY A 637 9.11 -4.21 15.76
N ILE A 638 9.72 -3.03 15.86
CA ILE A 638 10.17 -2.24 14.71
C ILE A 638 11.68 -2.04 14.85
N ASP A 639 12.40 -2.25 13.76
CA ASP A 639 13.85 -2.05 13.68
C ASP A 639 14.24 -0.60 13.35
N ILE A 640 15.54 -0.32 13.36
CA ILE A 640 16.10 0.99 13.00
C ILE A 640 15.85 1.39 11.53
N TYR A 641 15.52 0.44 10.66
CA TYR A 641 15.19 0.66 9.26
C TYR A 641 13.68 0.84 9.02
N ASN A 642 12.88 0.84 10.09
CA ASN A 642 11.41 0.92 10.07
C ASN A 642 10.71 -0.33 9.51
N GLN A 643 11.39 -1.47 9.49
CA GLN A 643 10.79 -2.76 9.22
C GLN A 643 10.08 -3.28 10.48
N MET A 644 8.90 -3.87 10.31
CA MET A 644 8.11 -4.41 11.41
C MET A 644 8.16 -5.94 11.36
N TYR A 645 8.43 -6.54 12.50
CA TYR A 645 8.48 -7.98 12.69
C TYR A 645 7.50 -8.33 13.80
N CYS A 646 6.69 -9.37 13.59
CA CYS A 646 5.80 -9.90 14.61
C CYS A 646 6.04 -11.39 14.78
N TRP A 647 5.94 -11.89 16.01
CA TRP A 647 6.14 -13.30 16.34
C TRP A 647 5.29 -13.71 17.55
N GLY A 648 5.26 -15.01 17.84
CA GLY A 648 4.38 -15.59 18.84
C GLY A 648 2.94 -15.73 18.32
N ILE A 649 1.98 -15.95 19.22
CA ILE A 649 0.59 -16.16 18.84
C ILE A 649 -0.07 -14.81 18.51
N GLN A 650 -0.33 -14.60 17.22
CA GLN A 650 -0.99 -13.40 16.68
C GLN A 650 -2.51 -13.60 16.50
N SER A 651 -2.99 -14.84 16.69
CA SER A 651 -4.38 -15.26 16.51
C SER A 651 -5.09 -15.43 17.86
N PHE A 652 -6.39 -15.12 17.92
CA PHE A 652 -7.17 -15.20 19.15
C PHE A 652 -8.05 -16.46 19.20
N TYR A 653 -7.84 -17.38 20.16
CA TYR A 653 -8.87 -18.07 20.97
C TYR A 653 -8.22 -18.93 22.07
N ARG A 654 -8.51 -18.61 23.35
CA ARG A 654 -8.32 -19.55 24.47
C ARG A 654 -9.46 -20.57 24.48
N SER A 655 -9.13 -21.83 24.23
CA SER A 655 -9.90 -23.06 24.52
C SER A 655 -11.43 -23.01 24.41
N GLY A 656 -12.00 -23.73 23.43
CA GLY A 656 -13.40 -24.23 23.49
C GLY A 656 -14.38 -23.71 22.45
N TYR A 657 -14.09 -22.60 21.77
CA TYR A 657 -14.86 -22.13 20.62
C TYR A 657 -13.88 -21.75 19.50
N ALA A 658 -13.74 -22.64 18.52
CA ALA A 658 -12.69 -22.64 17.51
C ALA A 658 -13.04 -21.80 16.26
N ASP A 659 -13.67 -20.63 16.43
CA ASP A 659 -14.11 -19.80 15.32
C ASP A 659 -12.95 -18.97 14.71
N GLY A 660 -12.05 -19.62 13.97
CA GLY A 660 -11.09 -18.99 13.04
C GLY A 660 -9.78 -18.50 13.64
N ASN A 661 -8.69 -19.24 13.39
CA ASN A 661 -7.33 -18.75 13.60
C ASN A 661 -6.97 -17.77 12.47
N THR A 662 -6.70 -16.52 12.82
CA THR A 662 -6.36 -15.46 11.85
C THR A 662 -4.85 -15.29 11.77
N PHE A 663 -4.31 -15.45 10.56
CA PHE A 663 -2.91 -15.17 10.23
C PHE A 663 -2.79 -13.69 9.92
N MET A 664 -1.81 -13.02 10.54
CA MET A 664 -1.52 -11.61 10.29
C MET A 664 -0.16 -11.50 9.62
N ILE A 665 -0.15 -11.18 8.33
CA ILE A 665 1.09 -10.89 7.59
C ILE A 665 1.24 -9.37 7.51
N PRO A 666 1.99 -8.73 8.42
CA PRO A 666 2.38 -7.35 8.22
C PRO A 666 3.39 -7.27 7.07
N VAL A 667 2.93 -6.95 5.86
CA VAL A 667 3.82 -6.71 4.71
C VAL A 667 4.31 -5.27 4.74
N PHE A 668 5.48 -5.03 5.33
CA PHE A 668 6.27 -3.83 5.11
C PHE A 668 7.64 -4.21 4.58
N ASN A 669 7.69 -4.67 3.33
CA ASN A 669 8.94 -4.66 2.62
C ASN A 669 8.82 -3.75 1.40
N THR A 670 9.68 -2.74 1.36
CA THR A 670 9.79 -1.83 0.22
C THR A 670 10.85 -2.28 -0.78
N ASN A 671 11.55 -3.39 -0.54
CA ASN A 671 12.68 -3.79 -1.37
C ASN A 671 12.58 -5.20 -1.94
N LEU A 672 13.25 -5.36 -3.08
CA LEU A 672 13.74 -6.64 -3.59
C LEU A 672 14.55 -7.33 -2.49
N TYR A 673 14.22 -8.59 -2.24
CA TYR A 673 14.86 -9.56 -1.35
C TYR A 673 16.33 -9.25 -0.95
N ASP A 674 16.55 -8.98 0.34
CA ASP A 674 17.87 -8.80 0.97
C ASP A 674 18.05 -9.84 2.10
N LEU A 675 18.88 -10.86 1.85
CA LEU A 675 19.15 -11.98 2.78
C LEU A 675 19.74 -11.55 4.14
N ASP A 676 20.33 -10.36 4.21
CA ASP A 676 20.93 -9.85 5.44
C ASP A 676 19.95 -9.00 6.26
N ARG A 677 18.75 -8.72 5.74
CA ARG A 677 17.77 -7.77 6.31
C ARG A 677 16.35 -8.32 6.39
N ASP A 678 15.99 -9.23 5.50
CA ASP A 678 14.65 -9.81 5.38
C ASP A 678 14.56 -11.09 6.22
N PHE A 679 14.36 -10.91 7.52
CA PHE A 679 14.23 -12.04 8.45
C PHE A 679 12.81 -12.64 8.44
N LEU A 680 12.74 -13.96 8.56
CA LEU A 680 11.50 -14.73 8.45
C LEU A 680 10.48 -14.45 9.56
N VAL A 681 9.21 -14.48 9.17
CA VAL A 681 8.07 -14.54 10.09
C VAL A 681 7.93 -15.99 10.58
N ALA A 682 8.19 -16.20 11.87
CA ALA A 682 7.90 -17.47 12.55
C ALA A 682 6.62 -17.30 13.37
N GLU A 683 5.50 -17.80 12.85
CA GLU A 683 4.29 -17.95 13.66
C GLU A 683 4.36 -19.26 14.45
N GLY A 684 4.18 -19.14 15.77
CA GLY A 684 4.09 -20.29 16.69
C GLY A 684 2.78 -21.01 16.48
N GLY A 685 2.85 -22.34 16.31
CA GLY A 685 1.68 -23.18 16.16
C GLY A 685 1.32 -23.93 17.46
N ASP A 686 0.08 -23.80 17.91
CA ASP A 686 -0.58 -24.84 18.71
C ASP A 686 -0.75 -26.12 17.84
N ASN A 687 -1.15 -27.24 18.44
CA ASN A 687 -1.55 -28.48 17.76
C ASN A 687 -2.64 -28.29 16.68
N TYR A 688 -3.20 -27.10 16.51
CA TYR A 688 -4.19 -26.73 15.50
C TYR A 688 -3.66 -25.79 14.40
N LEU A 689 -2.39 -25.38 14.47
CA LEU A 689 -1.76 -24.43 13.56
C LEU A 689 -0.64 -25.11 12.76
N THR A 690 -0.44 -24.63 11.54
CA THR A 690 0.58 -25.15 10.64
C THR A 690 1.86 -24.31 10.77
N ASN A 691 2.99 -24.95 11.09
CA ASN A 691 4.29 -24.26 11.17
C ASN A 691 4.72 -23.73 9.79
N MET A 692 5.23 -22.49 9.76
CA MET A 692 5.90 -21.90 8.60
C MET A 692 7.41 -22.18 8.66
N THR A 693 8.03 -22.58 7.54
CA THR A 693 9.47 -22.89 7.48
C THR A 693 10.16 -22.12 6.36
N SER A 694 11.44 -21.78 6.55
CA SER A 694 12.28 -21.01 5.62
C SER A 694 12.99 -21.80 4.55
N ASP A 695 13.11 -23.11 4.72
CA ASP A 695 14.02 -23.94 3.92
C ASP A 695 13.28 -24.57 2.72
N GLU A 696 14.01 -24.89 1.64
CA GLU A 696 13.50 -25.80 0.59
C GLU A 696 13.22 -27.16 1.23
N TRP A 697 11.96 -27.65 1.18
CA TRP A 697 11.58 -28.81 1.97
C TRP A 697 10.94 -29.97 1.19
N THR A 698 11.44 -31.17 1.49
CA THR A 698 10.87 -32.49 1.17
C THR A 698 10.61 -33.23 2.48
N THR A 699 9.37 -33.69 2.75
CA THR A 699 9.11 -34.63 3.87
C THR A 699 8.01 -35.64 3.69
N ASN A 700 8.11 -36.67 4.53
CA ASN A 700 7.18 -37.77 4.73
C ASN A 700 6.16 -37.53 5.88
N ASP A 701 6.05 -36.33 6.44
CA ASP A 701 5.07 -36.04 7.50
C ASP A 701 3.71 -35.64 6.90
N SER A 702 2.62 -36.13 7.50
CA SER A 702 1.24 -35.90 7.06
C SER A 702 0.72 -34.49 7.39
N LYS A 703 1.42 -33.76 8.26
CA LYS A 703 1.17 -32.34 8.57
C LYS A 703 1.88 -31.47 7.54
N LYS A 704 1.15 -31.09 6.48
CA LYS A 704 1.66 -30.22 5.41
C LYS A 704 2.00 -28.83 5.99
N PRO A 705 3.26 -28.37 5.97
CA PRO A 705 3.62 -27.01 6.41
C PRO A 705 3.01 -25.95 5.46
N PHE A 706 2.78 -24.75 5.99
CA PHE A 706 2.25 -23.62 5.25
C PHE A 706 3.43 -22.85 4.67
N PHE A 707 3.49 -22.79 3.34
CA PHE A 707 4.60 -22.19 2.62
C PHE A 707 4.20 -20.81 2.10
N ILE A 708 4.59 -19.74 2.79
CA ILE A 708 4.61 -18.40 2.20
C ILE A 708 5.99 -18.23 1.58
N LYS A 709 6.06 -18.44 0.26
CA LYS A 709 7.34 -18.39 -0.45
C LYS A 709 7.98 -17.01 -0.42
N TYR A 710 7.19 -15.94 -0.24
CA TYR A 710 7.60 -14.53 -0.02
C TYR A 710 6.41 -13.76 0.56
N PRO A 711 6.58 -12.65 1.32
CA PRO A 711 5.47 -11.75 1.60
C PRO A 711 4.89 -11.30 0.26
N THR A 712 3.74 -11.86 -0.11
CA THR A 712 3.06 -11.50 -1.34
C THR A 712 2.74 -10.01 -1.26
N TYR A 713 3.24 -9.24 -2.23
CA TYR A 713 2.80 -7.87 -2.47
C TYR A 713 1.27 -7.89 -2.60
N ILE A 714 0.54 -7.53 -1.55
CA ILE A 714 -0.90 -7.25 -1.68
C ILE A 714 -0.99 -5.86 -2.30
N GLY A 715 -0.93 -5.85 -3.64
CA GLY A 715 -1.04 -4.67 -4.47
C GLY A 715 -2.29 -3.86 -4.13
N GLY A 716 -2.06 -2.63 -3.65
CA GLY A 716 -3.08 -1.62 -3.42
C GLY A 716 -2.50 -0.22 -3.21
N PHE A 717 -1.21 -0.03 -3.51
CA PHE A 717 -0.59 1.28 -3.56
C PHE A 717 -0.62 1.75 -5.02
N ASN A 718 -1.46 2.73 -5.30
CA ASN A 718 -1.38 3.48 -6.55
C ASN A 718 -0.05 4.24 -6.56
N TYR A 719 1.01 3.60 -7.02
CA TYR A 719 2.19 4.27 -7.55
C TYR A 719 2.29 3.94 -9.04
N GLU A 720 2.67 4.96 -9.82
CA GLU A 720 2.81 4.94 -11.27
C GLU A 720 4.08 4.18 -11.69
N PHE A 721 4.08 2.86 -11.57
CA PHE A 721 5.18 2.04 -12.10
C PHE A 721 4.69 1.12 -13.22
N ILE A 722 5.45 1.12 -14.31
CA ILE A 722 5.34 0.12 -15.38
C ILE A 722 6.24 -1.05 -14.98
N PHE A 723 5.63 -2.20 -14.72
CA PHE A 723 6.37 -3.45 -14.59
C PHE A 723 6.79 -3.93 -15.98
N LYS A 724 8.07 -4.25 -16.12
CA LYS A 724 8.66 -4.74 -17.36
C LYS A 724 8.56 -6.25 -17.45
#